data_AF-A0A7V5K9S7-F1
#
_entry.id   AF-A0A7V5K9S7-F1
#
_cell.length_a   1.000
_cell.length_b   1.000
_cell.length_c   1.000
_cell.angle_alpha   90.00
_cell.angle_beta   90.00
_cell.angle_gamma   90.00
#
_symmetry.space_group_name_H-M   'P 1'
#
loop_
_entity.id
_entity.type
_entity.pdbx_description
1 polymer ?
#
loop_
_entity_poly.entity_id
_entity_poly.type
_entity_poly.pdbx_seq_one_letter_code
_entity_poly.pdbx_strand_id
1 'polypeptide(L)'
;MFGSGNIKNQIGRLILLLILLVVFVPSSGSTQTRETEEIVVKLEIPRLIQKDIFVLYDGADIYVSLNELFSLLEINLKEDFLHGVFSGDYLSPDNKYEINLSRYKAKCFGKETVLDSSLYIATEYNLYLKLKAFEQIFNLKMFFNFSELSVYMPLEEDFPIYQRLKRQKEHKKLRETRIALKDVYEIAPEKEIFSGGVADWMVSSNPVGGGDTYLNLGIGSMILNGDFAISGSGSIQTGLDKDNIKYKWHYVIEDKKYITQVEFGNINAGNYMARSLKGIMATNRPQVRRKFFQTISLRDRIGTGWEVELYVNNKLVDFTTTDENGEYNFLVDTEYGRTKITLKMFGPNGEIRTEEKLSTVPFNLIPRKEYEYTIAGGKQKVYRDSTKNYVQLSGYYGLFSRLTVGMSSDIPVGNPDEEKTTTAIEATCQPLGNMLVSASYSSNYAMQFDMSMRNLSVASITARYTRYFENQFSNRMSQLSGLALTVASPIRLGRSHMGLRFRYTLDKYKNSRTRSFNIGLKIQAYKTHLNYIGNFRKTTNQTNMNISSISKLIFSSSLLKIIRPQISLSYDHNANRLSKIGFYLHKRLFRRGQLSLSLEDNRAFNTKSIMLTFNLSTDFADFTSRGICSNRQIGFNEMQKGSIRYNRHMKSFRFVKRNGIGAGSAVVSPFLDDNYNGLLDIGETTLSDLKTRIGGASVIRDRDEEFAFYDNLRPYDSYLVEIDPYSLDNPMLTPAHENYRVVLKPNIVTAINIPVVTAGEIAGKVDRRIKNGSVGIGGIRLIVVNEITGKETQLITFNNGEYFHIGLVPGMYRAYIDPKQLERYGYESEPPYIRFQVKAIAGGDYISNVNFIIRAK
;
A
#
# COMPACT_ATOMS: atom_id res chain seq x y z
N MET A 1 -22.31 45.58 48.24
CA MET A 1 -22.21 46.99 48.68
C MET A 1 -21.98 47.84 47.43
N PHE A 2 -22.86 48.84 47.24
CA PHE A 2 -22.78 50.08 46.46
C PHE A 2 -21.65 50.25 45.42
N GLY A 3 -21.84 50.73 44.20
CA GLY A 3 -22.91 51.54 43.61
C GLY A 3 -22.30 52.64 42.73
N SER A 4 -22.81 52.73 41.49
CA SER A 4 -22.79 53.83 40.50
C SER A 4 -21.47 54.46 39.99
N GLY A 5 -21.46 54.77 38.68
CA GLY A 5 -20.42 55.61 38.07
C GLY A 5 -20.33 55.60 36.54
N ASN A 6 -21.44 55.82 35.83
CA ASN A 6 -21.43 56.27 34.44
C ASN A 6 -20.71 57.63 34.34
N ILE A 7 -19.71 57.76 33.46
CA ILE A 7 -19.39 58.94 32.61
C ILE A 7 -18.21 58.49 31.70
N LYS A 8 -18.54 57.90 30.55
CA LYS A 8 -17.58 57.62 29.47
C LYS A 8 -18.19 57.95 28.09
N ASN A 9 -18.98 59.02 28.03
CA ASN A 9 -19.76 59.36 26.83
C ASN A 9 -19.70 60.83 26.40
N GLN A 10 -18.62 61.54 26.70
CA GLN A 10 -18.44 62.93 26.20
C GLN A 10 -17.08 63.27 25.59
N ILE A 11 -16.17 62.30 25.38
CA ILE A 11 -14.89 62.54 24.68
C ILE A 11 -14.88 61.91 23.27
N GLY A 12 -15.80 60.98 22.98
CA GLY A 12 -15.92 60.34 21.65
C GLY A 12 -16.78 61.10 20.63
N ARG A 13 -17.45 62.19 21.01
CA ARG A 13 -18.32 62.97 20.11
C ARG A 13 -17.77 64.34 19.69
N LEU A 14 -16.59 64.73 20.17
CA LEU A 14 -15.94 65.99 19.77
C LEU A 14 -14.80 65.81 18.74
N ILE A 15 -14.35 64.59 18.47
CA ILE A 15 -13.36 64.29 17.41
C ILE A 15 -14.04 63.94 16.08
N LEU A 16 -15.34 63.59 16.10
CA LEU A 16 -16.12 63.28 14.90
C LEU A 16 -16.76 64.52 14.24
N LEU A 17 -16.58 65.71 14.80
CA LEU A 17 -17.25 66.95 14.36
C LEU A 17 -16.28 68.05 13.89
N LEU A 18 -14.98 67.75 13.79
CA LEU A 18 -13.95 68.68 13.28
C LEU A 18 -13.33 68.25 11.93
N ILE A 19 -13.80 67.16 11.31
CA ILE A 19 -13.41 66.72 9.95
C ILE A 19 -14.61 66.82 9.00
N LEU A 20 -15.47 67.82 9.22
CA LEU A 20 -16.64 68.07 8.39
C LEU A 20 -16.81 69.57 8.13
N LEU A 21 -15.74 70.24 7.66
CA LEU A 21 -15.83 71.47 6.87
C LEU A 21 -14.44 71.91 6.33
N VAL A 22 -13.98 71.29 5.24
CA VAL A 22 -13.09 71.97 4.29
C VAL A 22 -13.62 71.68 2.88
N VAL A 23 -14.42 72.64 2.42
CA VAL A 23 -14.44 73.22 1.06
C VAL A 23 -14.18 72.26 -0.10
N PHE A 24 -15.27 72.00 -0.84
CA PHE A 24 -15.28 71.69 -2.26
C PHE A 24 -14.35 72.65 -3.03
N VAL A 25 -13.22 72.15 -3.51
CA VAL A 25 -12.55 72.66 -4.71
C VAL A 25 -12.66 71.54 -5.75
N PRO A 26 -13.27 71.78 -6.93
CA PRO A 26 -13.22 70.82 -8.00
C PRO A 26 -11.79 70.80 -8.52
N SER A 27 -11.00 69.82 -8.08
CA SER A 27 -9.83 69.45 -8.86
C SER A 27 -10.37 68.72 -10.09
N SER A 28 -10.23 69.37 -11.24
CA SER A 28 -10.27 68.72 -12.54
C SER A 28 -9.20 67.62 -12.51
N GLY A 29 -9.59 66.42 -12.10
CA GLY A 29 -8.78 65.23 -12.27
C GLY A 29 -8.66 65.01 -13.76
N SER A 30 -7.55 65.46 -14.32
CA SER A 30 -7.03 64.97 -15.58
C SER A 30 -7.23 63.46 -15.60
N THR A 31 -7.94 62.95 -16.60
CA THR A 31 -7.93 61.54 -16.95
C THR A 31 -6.49 61.22 -17.34
N GLN A 32 -5.65 60.86 -16.36
CA GLN A 32 -4.46 60.09 -16.64
C GLN A 32 -4.99 58.78 -17.20
N THR A 33 -4.85 58.60 -18.51
CA THR A 33 -4.73 57.28 -19.11
C THR A 33 -3.74 56.52 -18.25
N ARG A 34 -4.24 55.59 -17.42
CA ARG A 34 -3.39 54.67 -16.67
C ARG A 34 -2.63 53.88 -17.72
N GLU A 35 -1.34 54.14 -17.85
CA GLU A 35 -0.46 53.31 -18.67
C GLU A 35 -0.47 51.92 -18.06
N THR A 36 -0.93 50.94 -18.84
CA THR A 36 -0.92 49.54 -18.44
C THR A 36 0.43 48.95 -18.80
N GLU A 37 1.13 48.41 -17.81
CA GLU A 37 2.41 47.72 -18.02
C GLU A 37 2.18 46.22 -18.18
N GLU A 38 2.89 45.60 -19.12
CA GLU A 38 2.90 44.15 -19.29
C GLU A 38 3.95 43.54 -18.37
N ILE A 39 3.52 42.66 -17.46
CA ILE A 39 4.38 41.99 -16.49
C ILE A 39 4.24 40.47 -16.62
N VAL A 40 5.31 39.75 -16.32
CA VAL A 40 5.30 38.28 -16.25
C VAL A 40 4.93 37.86 -14.85
N VAL A 41 3.89 37.02 -14.72
CA VAL A 41 3.45 36.46 -13.45
C VAL A 41 3.33 34.95 -13.54
N LYS A 42 3.51 34.27 -12.41
CA LYS A 42 3.37 32.82 -12.32
C LYS A 42 1.91 32.45 -12.13
N LEU A 43 1.29 31.79 -13.12
CA LEU A 43 -0.02 31.16 -12.95
C LEU A 43 0.13 29.84 -12.18
N GLU A 44 -0.51 29.75 -11.02
CA GLU A 44 -0.51 28.57 -10.18
C GLU A 44 -1.91 27.95 -10.06
N ILE A 45 -2.07 26.77 -10.63
CA ILE A 45 -3.21 25.88 -10.35
C ILE A 45 -2.71 24.85 -9.33
N PRO A 46 -3.30 24.81 -8.12
CA PRO A 46 -2.80 24.01 -7.01
C PRO A 46 -2.44 22.58 -7.41
N ARG A 47 -1.17 22.22 -7.24
CA ARG A 47 -0.63 20.88 -7.48
C ARG A 47 -0.73 20.37 -8.92
N LEU A 48 -1.15 21.17 -9.89
CA LEU A 48 -1.35 20.74 -11.28
C LEU A 48 -0.47 21.50 -12.27
N ILE A 49 -0.54 22.83 -12.29
CA ILE A 49 0.17 23.68 -13.25
C ILE A 49 0.90 24.80 -12.51
N GLN A 50 2.15 25.04 -12.89
CA GLN A 50 2.87 26.27 -12.65
C GLN A 50 3.46 26.72 -13.98
N LYS A 51 3.01 27.86 -14.51
CA LYS A 51 3.45 28.38 -15.81
C LYS A 51 3.54 29.90 -15.74
N ASP A 52 4.56 30.46 -16.37
CA ASP A 52 4.69 31.90 -16.52
C ASP A 52 3.75 32.38 -17.64
N ILE A 53 2.98 33.43 -17.37
CA ILE A 53 2.03 34.07 -18.28
C ILE A 53 2.25 35.59 -18.29
N PHE A 54 1.90 36.23 -19.39
CA PHE A 54 1.92 37.69 -19.49
C PHE A 54 0.57 38.25 -19.05
N VAL A 55 0.60 39.30 -18.21
CA VAL A 55 -0.60 39.99 -17.72
C VAL A 55 -0.41 41.49 -17.79
N LEU A 56 -1.52 42.24 -17.92
CA LEU A 56 -1.50 43.69 -17.84
C LEU A 56 -1.75 44.15 -16.40
N TYR A 57 -0.94 45.10 -15.95
CA TYR A 57 -1.05 45.72 -14.63
C TYR A 57 -1.25 47.23 -14.78
N ASP A 58 -2.31 47.77 -14.16
CA ASP A 58 -2.67 49.20 -14.26
C ASP A 58 -2.27 50.02 -13.02
N GLY A 59 -1.40 49.47 -12.16
CA GLY A 59 -1.01 50.05 -10.87
C GLY A 59 -1.90 49.65 -9.70
N ALA A 60 -3.06 49.02 -9.93
CA ALA A 60 -3.97 48.57 -8.87
C ALA A 60 -4.46 47.13 -9.05
N ASP A 61 -4.75 46.74 -10.29
CA ASP A 61 -5.40 45.49 -10.64
C ASP A 61 -4.68 44.78 -11.78
N ILE A 62 -4.92 43.48 -11.88
CA ILE A 62 -4.35 42.62 -12.92
C ILE A 62 -5.43 42.15 -13.88
N TYR A 63 -5.06 42.18 -15.16
CA TYR A 63 -5.86 41.72 -16.27
C TYR A 63 -5.17 40.54 -16.95
N VAL A 64 -5.89 39.43 -17.05
CA VAL A 64 -5.40 38.18 -17.66
C VAL A 64 -6.04 38.02 -19.03
N SER A 65 -5.23 37.62 -20.01
CA SER A 65 -5.72 37.34 -21.37
C SER A 65 -6.74 36.19 -21.33
N LEU A 66 -7.94 36.45 -21.83
CA LEU A 66 -8.99 35.45 -22.01
C LEU A 66 -8.50 34.35 -22.93
N ASN A 67 -7.85 34.73 -24.04
CA ASN A 67 -7.35 33.82 -25.06
C ASN A 67 -6.28 32.88 -24.50
N GLU A 68 -5.29 33.44 -23.81
CA GLU A 68 -4.20 32.63 -23.24
C GLU A 68 -4.72 31.71 -22.15
N LEU A 69 -5.58 32.20 -21.26
CA LEU A 69 -6.16 31.40 -20.19
C LEU A 69 -7.09 30.31 -20.74
N PHE A 70 -7.93 30.61 -21.73
CA PHE A 70 -8.86 29.63 -22.30
C PHE A 70 -8.13 28.59 -23.14
N SER A 71 -7.05 28.97 -23.81
CA SER A 71 -6.14 28.02 -24.46
C SER A 71 -5.50 27.08 -23.43
N LEU A 72 -5.03 27.60 -22.29
CA LEU A 72 -4.47 26.80 -21.20
C LEU A 72 -5.49 25.85 -20.57
N LEU A 73 -6.74 26.29 -20.44
CA LEU A 73 -7.85 25.50 -19.91
C LEU A 73 -8.55 24.63 -20.98
N GLU A 74 -8.13 24.74 -22.24
CA GLU A 74 -8.76 24.16 -23.43
C GLU A 74 -10.28 24.41 -23.53
N ILE A 75 -10.69 25.61 -23.17
CA ILE A 75 -12.06 26.08 -23.38
C ILE A 75 -12.16 26.55 -24.84
N ASN A 76 -13.19 26.11 -25.56
CA ASN A 76 -13.43 26.53 -26.93
C ASN A 76 -13.70 28.03 -26.97
N LEU A 77 -12.90 28.78 -27.73
CA LEU A 77 -13.05 30.22 -27.92
C LEU A 77 -13.14 30.52 -29.41
N LYS A 78 -14.28 31.09 -29.83
CA LYS A 78 -14.50 31.68 -31.15
C LYS A 78 -14.48 33.19 -30.99
N GLU A 79 -13.59 33.82 -31.75
CA GLU A 79 -13.25 35.22 -31.62
C GLU A 79 -13.73 35.97 -32.86
N ASP A 80 -14.61 36.97 -32.66
CA ASP A 80 -15.02 37.92 -33.67
C ASP A 80 -14.68 39.33 -33.18
N PHE A 81 -13.42 39.72 -33.37
CA PHE A 81 -12.91 41.03 -32.96
C PHE A 81 -13.59 42.19 -33.71
N LEU A 82 -14.08 41.98 -34.94
CA LEU A 82 -14.77 43.00 -35.74
C LEU A 82 -16.09 43.43 -35.10
N HIS A 83 -16.84 42.47 -34.53
CA HIS A 83 -18.11 42.75 -33.85
C HIS A 83 -17.98 42.81 -32.31
N GLY A 84 -16.77 42.57 -31.77
CA GLY A 84 -16.49 42.50 -30.34
C GLY A 84 -17.22 41.35 -29.64
N VAL A 85 -17.36 40.20 -30.32
CA VAL A 85 -18.08 39.02 -29.82
C VAL A 85 -17.13 37.86 -29.60
N PHE A 86 -17.11 37.32 -28.39
CA PHE A 86 -16.35 36.14 -28.01
C PHE A 86 -17.32 35.07 -27.52
N SER A 87 -17.32 33.89 -28.14
CA SER A 87 -18.31 32.85 -27.82
C SER A 87 -17.70 31.47 -27.84
N GLY A 88 -18.36 30.51 -27.20
CA GLY A 88 -17.90 29.13 -27.20
C GLY A 88 -18.69 28.24 -26.26
N ASP A 89 -18.21 27.01 -26.10
CA ASP A 89 -18.76 26.02 -25.20
C ASP A 89 -17.91 25.98 -23.91
N TYR A 90 -18.56 26.04 -22.75
CA TYR A 90 -17.93 26.08 -21.44
C TYR A 90 -18.21 24.79 -20.66
N LEU A 91 -17.18 23.93 -20.50
CA LEU A 91 -17.18 22.64 -19.78
C LEU A 91 -18.06 21.52 -20.39
N SER A 92 -19.19 21.84 -21.00
CA SER A 92 -20.11 20.92 -21.67
C SER A 92 -20.66 21.56 -22.95
N PRO A 93 -20.94 20.80 -24.03
CA PRO A 93 -21.62 21.30 -25.22
C PRO A 93 -22.98 21.97 -24.95
N ASP A 94 -23.62 21.63 -23.82
CA ASP A 94 -24.90 22.20 -23.41
C ASP A 94 -24.78 23.60 -22.79
N ASN A 95 -23.58 23.99 -22.35
CA ASN A 95 -23.31 25.25 -21.66
C ASN A 95 -22.55 26.22 -22.56
N LYS A 96 -23.27 27.09 -23.26
CA LYS A 96 -22.67 28.10 -24.14
C LYS A 96 -22.39 29.40 -23.39
N TYR A 97 -21.28 30.04 -23.72
CA TYR A 97 -20.97 31.39 -23.27
C TYR A 97 -20.87 32.36 -24.45
N GLU A 98 -21.20 33.62 -24.19
CA GLU A 98 -21.08 34.73 -25.13
C GLU A 98 -20.70 36.00 -24.36
N ILE A 99 -19.62 36.65 -24.76
CA ILE A 99 -19.21 37.99 -24.31
C ILE A 99 -19.37 38.92 -25.50
N ASN A 100 -20.24 39.91 -25.35
CA ASN A 100 -20.52 40.90 -26.39
C ASN A 100 -20.15 42.29 -25.87
N LEU A 101 -18.99 42.79 -26.31
CA LEU A 101 -18.44 44.07 -25.89
C LEU A 101 -19.32 45.24 -26.38
N SER A 102 -19.90 45.13 -27.58
CA SER A 102 -20.81 46.13 -28.17
C SER A 102 -22.11 46.30 -27.40
N ARG A 103 -22.58 45.24 -26.72
CA ARG A 103 -23.79 45.25 -25.88
C ARG A 103 -23.50 45.36 -24.38
N TYR A 104 -22.23 45.47 -23.98
CA TYR A 104 -21.78 45.51 -22.58
C TYR A 104 -22.33 44.34 -21.73
N LYS A 105 -22.40 43.14 -22.32
CA LYS A 105 -23.01 41.97 -21.68
C LYS A 105 -22.17 40.72 -21.88
N ALA A 106 -22.06 39.92 -20.82
CA ALA A 106 -21.61 38.53 -20.89
C ALA A 106 -22.70 37.58 -20.40
N LYS A 107 -22.80 36.42 -21.04
CA LYS A 107 -23.74 35.37 -20.70
C LYS A 107 -22.99 34.06 -20.56
N CYS A 108 -23.16 33.37 -19.44
CA CYS A 108 -22.66 32.02 -19.20
C CYS A 108 -23.56 31.34 -18.16
N PHE A 109 -23.73 30.00 -18.24
CA PHE A 109 -24.67 29.25 -17.38
C PHE A 109 -26.11 29.79 -17.38
N GLY A 110 -26.56 30.41 -18.48
CA GLY A 110 -27.86 31.06 -18.58
C GLY A 110 -28.02 32.36 -17.78
N LYS A 111 -26.97 32.81 -17.06
CA LYS A 111 -26.94 34.06 -16.30
C LYS A 111 -26.33 35.18 -17.13
N GLU A 112 -27.04 36.30 -17.26
CA GLU A 112 -26.50 37.54 -17.87
C GLU A 112 -25.80 38.39 -16.81
N THR A 113 -24.61 38.86 -17.15
CA THR A 113 -23.77 39.74 -16.34
C THR A 113 -23.46 41.00 -17.15
N VAL A 114 -23.64 42.17 -16.53
CA VAL A 114 -23.27 43.46 -17.15
C VAL A 114 -21.76 43.60 -17.14
N LEU A 115 -21.18 43.90 -18.29
CA LEU A 115 -19.74 44.01 -18.49
C LEU A 115 -19.35 45.49 -18.59
N ASP A 116 -19.03 46.08 -17.44
CA ASP A 116 -18.56 47.47 -17.33
C ASP A 116 -17.21 47.64 -18.05
N SER A 117 -16.96 48.82 -18.67
CA SER A 117 -15.71 49.13 -19.37
C SER A 117 -14.47 49.10 -18.46
N SER A 118 -14.65 49.15 -17.13
CA SER A 118 -13.58 48.99 -16.14
C SER A 118 -13.14 47.54 -15.90
N LEU A 119 -13.89 46.54 -16.39
CA LEU A 119 -13.65 45.11 -16.15
C LEU A 119 -12.82 44.43 -17.25
N TYR A 120 -12.56 45.10 -18.36
CA TYR A 120 -11.84 44.52 -19.49
C TYR A 120 -10.96 45.55 -20.21
N ILE A 121 -9.96 45.05 -20.92
CA ILE A 121 -9.14 45.80 -21.87
C ILE A 121 -9.13 44.98 -23.16
N ALA A 122 -9.68 45.54 -24.23
CA ALA A 122 -9.66 44.92 -25.55
C ALA A 122 -8.51 45.51 -26.37
N THR A 123 -7.66 44.65 -26.91
CA THR A 123 -6.60 44.99 -27.88
C THR A 123 -6.98 44.46 -29.25
N GLU A 124 -6.20 44.76 -30.29
CA GLU A 124 -6.45 44.26 -31.65
C GLU A 124 -6.43 42.72 -31.76
N TYR A 125 -5.76 42.04 -30.83
CA TYR A 125 -5.53 40.59 -30.89
C TYR A 125 -5.94 39.80 -29.64
N ASN A 126 -6.18 40.48 -28.51
CA ASN A 126 -6.46 39.82 -27.23
C ASN A 126 -7.53 40.57 -26.44
N LEU A 127 -8.38 39.82 -25.74
CA LEU A 127 -9.27 40.36 -24.72
C LEU A 127 -8.68 40.07 -23.34
N TYR A 128 -8.32 41.11 -22.59
CA TYR A 128 -7.87 41.00 -21.21
C TYR A 128 -9.04 41.27 -20.26
N LEU A 129 -9.26 40.37 -19.31
CA LEU A 129 -10.30 40.52 -18.30
C LEU A 129 -9.67 40.67 -16.91
N LYS A 130 -10.27 41.54 -16.10
CA LYS A 130 -9.91 41.68 -14.69
C LYS A 130 -10.21 40.39 -13.94
N LEU A 131 -9.41 40.03 -12.93
CA LEU A 131 -9.59 38.78 -12.18
C LEU A 131 -11.03 38.58 -11.63
N LYS A 132 -11.68 39.66 -11.17
CA LYS A 132 -13.08 39.63 -10.69
C LYS A 132 -14.09 39.28 -11.79
N ALA A 133 -13.82 39.65 -13.05
CA ALA A 133 -14.72 39.35 -14.17
C ALA A 133 -14.78 37.84 -14.45
N PHE A 134 -13.66 37.13 -14.30
CA PHE A 134 -13.64 35.67 -14.43
C PHE A 134 -14.46 34.96 -13.35
N GLU A 135 -14.45 35.45 -12.11
CA GLU A 135 -15.31 34.94 -11.05
C GLU A 135 -16.79 35.18 -11.37
N GLN A 136 -17.13 36.38 -11.84
CA GLN A 136 -18.52 36.76 -12.12
C GLN A 136 -19.13 36.02 -13.32
N ILE A 137 -18.36 35.84 -14.40
CA ILE A 137 -18.83 35.28 -15.67
C ILE A 137 -18.70 33.75 -15.67
N PHE A 138 -17.53 33.24 -15.25
CA PHE A 138 -17.15 31.84 -15.44
C PHE A 138 -17.09 31.02 -14.13
N ASN A 139 -17.37 31.67 -12.99
CA ASN A 139 -17.18 31.10 -11.65
C ASN A 139 -15.72 30.65 -11.41
N LEU A 140 -14.75 31.30 -12.05
CA LEU A 140 -13.32 31.04 -11.90
C LEU A 140 -12.73 32.01 -10.88
N LYS A 141 -12.50 31.53 -9.67
CA LYS A 141 -11.87 32.31 -8.61
C LYS A 141 -10.38 32.43 -8.86
N MET A 142 -9.88 33.66 -8.89
CA MET A 142 -8.46 33.94 -9.05
C MET A 142 -8.01 35.00 -8.05
N PHE A 143 -6.82 34.80 -7.50
CA PHE A 143 -6.23 35.68 -6.50
C PHE A 143 -4.82 36.03 -6.92
N PHE A 144 -4.45 37.31 -6.88
CA PHE A 144 -3.09 37.72 -7.13
C PHE A 144 -2.31 37.87 -5.83
N ASN A 145 -1.10 37.31 -5.78
CA ASN A 145 -0.13 37.52 -4.72
C ASN A 145 0.99 38.45 -5.20
N PHE A 146 0.95 39.70 -4.74
CA PHE A 146 1.98 40.70 -5.07
C PHE A 146 3.38 40.33 -4.58
N SER A 147 3.50 39.55 -3.49
CA SER A 147 4.83 39.19 -2.93
C SER A 147 5.54 38.13 -3.75
N GLU A 148 4.77 37.24 -4.38
CA GLU A 148 5.29 36.11 -5.18
C GLU A 148 5.14 36.34 -6.69
N LEU A 149 4.55 37.46 -7.09
CA LEU A 149 4.14 37.76 -8.47
C LEU A 149 3.42 36.58 -9.12
N SER A 150 2.41 36.04 -8.42
CA SER A 150 1.70 34.84 -8.82
C SER A 150 0.18 35.02 -8.83
N VAL A 151 -0.49 34.43 -9.83
CA VAL A 151 -1.94 34.32 -9.91
C VAL A 151 -2.34 32.92 -9.46
N TYR A 152 -2.99 32.83 -8.31
CA TYR A 152 -3.49 31.58 -7.73
C TYR A 152 -4.92 31.29 -8.20
N MET A 153 -5.12 30.15 -8.85
CA MET A 153 -6.40 29.71 -9.40
C MET A 153 -6.81 28.33 -8.86
N PRO A 154 -7.62 28.26 -7.79
CA PRO A 154 -8.18 27.00 -7.31
C PRO A 154 -9.32 26.52 -8.23
N LEU A 155 -9.02 25.55 -9.09
CA LEU A 155 -10.03 24.81 -9.85
C LEU A 155 -10.71 23.75 -8.98
N GLU A 156 -12.03 23.60 -9.09
CA GLU A 156 -12.79 22.54 -8.41
C GLU A 156 -12.47 21.17 -9.04
N GLU A 157 -12.50 20.10 -8.24
CA GLU A 157 -12.14 18.75 -8.73
C GLU A 157 -13.08 18.25 -9.84
N ASP A 158 -14.31 18.75 -9.90
CA ASP A 158 -15.30 18.35 -10.90
C ASP A 158 -15.04 18.96 -12.29
N PHE A 159 -14.12 19.93 -12.42
CA PHE A 159 -13.76 20.47 -13.73
C PHE A 159 -13.09 19.39 -14.59
N PRO A 160 -13.58 19.11 -15.81
CA PRO A 160 -12.99 18.10 -16.70
C PRO A 160 -11.49 18.32 -16.96
N ILE A 161 -11.07 19.58 -17.08
CA ILE A 161 -9.67 19.95 -17.26
C ILE A 161 -8.82 19.62 -16.02
N TYR A 162 -9.36 19.82 -14.80
CA TYR A 162 -8.68 19.45 -13.56
C TYR A 162 -8.42 17.95 -13.52
N GLN A 163 -9.43 17.13 -13.82
CA GLN A 163 -9.29 15.67 -13.88
C GLN A 163 -8.28 15.24 -14.95
N ARG A 164 -8.28 15.87 -16.12
CA ARG A 164 -7.31 15.55 -17.19
C ARG A 164 -5.88 15.93 -16.84
N LEU A 165 -5.66 17.12 -16.28
CA LEU A 165 -4.33 17.56 -15.81
C LEU A 165 -3.80 16.66 -14.70
N LYS A 166 -4.69 16.25 -13.78
CA LYS A 166 -4.38 15.25 -12.75
C LYS A 166 -3.96 13.92 -13.38
N ARG A 167 -4.67 13.44 -14.40
CA ARG A 167 -4.32 12.21 -15.15
C ARG A 167 -2.96 12.33 -15.83
N GLN A 168 -2.71 13.41 -16.58
CA GLN A 168 -1.41 13.66 -17.22
C GLN A 168 -0.25 13.69 -16.23
N LYS A 169 -0.45 14.29 -15.04
CA LYS A 169 0.53 14.27 -13.97
C LYS A 169 0.81 12.85 -13.45
N GLU A 170 -0.23 12.05 -13.23
CA GLU A 170 -0.08 10.65 -12.81
C GLU A 170 0.57 9.79 -13.91
N HIS A 171 0.27 10.03 -15.19
CA HIS A 171 0.93 9.36 -16.32
C HIS A 171 2.40 9.71 -16.40
N LYS A 172 2.75 10.99 -16.23
CA LYS A 172 4.14 11.46 -16.16
C LYS A 172 4.87 10.74 -15.03
N LYS A 173 4.29 10.73 -13.83
CA LYS A 173 4.84 10.03 -12.66
C LYS A 173 5.01 8.52 -12.90
N LEU A 174 4.04 7.86 -13.55
CA LEU A 174 4.15 6.44 -13.89
C LEU A 174 5.31 6.19 -14.88
N ARG A 175 5.46 7.05 -15.89
CA ARG A 175 6.58 6.98 -16.84
C ARG A 175 7.92 7.19 -16.13
N GLU A 176 8.03 8.21 -15.29
CA GLU A 176 9.22 8.48 -14.46
C GLU A 176 9.55 7.28 -13.56
N THR A 177 8.56 6.69 -12.91
CA THR A 177 8.75 5.48 -12.09
C THR A 177 9.25 4.29 -12.92
N ARG A 178 8.76 4.11 -14.15
CA ARG A 178 9.25 3.04 -15.06
C ARG A 178 10.68 3.30 -15.52
N ILE A 179 11.06 4.55 -15.74
CA ILE A 179 12.45 4.93 -16.07
C ILE A 179 13.36 4.65 -14.87
N ALA A 180 12.93 5.01 -13.67
CA ALA A 180 13.68 4.75 -12.44
C ALA A 180 13.91 3.26 -12.16
N LEU A 181 12.97 2.40 -12.56
CA LEU A 181 13.12 0.95 -12.49
C LEU A 181 14.14 0.36 -13.50
N LYS A 182 14.69 1.16 -14.42
CA LYS A 182 15.81 0.72 -15.28
C LYS A 182 17.15 0.72 -14.54
N ASP A 183 17.31 1.60 -13.54
CA ASP A 183 18.52 1.72 -12.74
C ASP A 183 18.28 1.10 -11.35
N VAL A 184 18.32 -0.24 -11.33
CA VAL A 184 18.16 -1.04 -10.11
C VAL A 184 19.41 -1.88 -9.91
N TYR A 185 20.13 -1.61 -8.83
CA TYR A 185 21.28 -2.44 -8.44
C TYR A 185 20.84 -3.62 -7.60
N GLU A 186 21.25 -4.83 -7.98
CA GLU A 186 20.93 -6.06 -7.23
C GLU A 186 22.02 -6.34 -6.19
N ILE A 187 21.66 -6.23 -4.91
CA ILE A 187 22.54 -6.60 -3.80
C ILE A 187 22.45 -8.12 -3.64
N ALA A 188 23.54 -8.80 -3.99
CA ALA A 188 23.65 -10.24 -3.82
C ALA A 188 23.57 -10.62 -2.33
N PRO A 189 22.80 -11.67 -1.97
CA PRO A 189 22.71 -12.11 -0.59
C PRO A 189 24.04 -12.69 -0.10
N GLU A 190 24.60 -12.13 0.97
CA GLU A 190 25.85 -12.63 1.57
C GLU A 190 25.72 -14.06 2.07
N LYS A 191 26.72 -14.92 1.84
CA LYS A 191 26.73 -16.29 2.39
C LYS A 191 27.11 -16.25 3.87
N GLU A 192 26.22 -16.77 4.71
CA GLU A 192 26.32 -16.75 6.16
C GLU A 192 26.57 -18.16 6.70
N ILE A 193 27.81 -18.45 7.11
CA ILE A 193 28.14 -19.73 7.78
C ILE A 193 27.56 -19.74 9.20
N PHE A 194 27.70 -18.63 9.90
CA PHE A 194 27.07 -18.40 11.20
C PHE A 194 26.85 -16.90 11.36
N SER A 195 25.60 -16.47 11.54
CA SER A 195 25.29 -15.04 11.64
C SER A 195 24.01 -14.77 12.41
N GLY A 196 24.04 -13.62 13.09
CA GLY A 196 22.93 -13.03 13.82
C GLY A 196 22.34 -13.87 14.94
N GLY A 197 21.45 -13.23 15.67
CA GLY A 197 20.73 -13.81 16.79
C GLY A 197 19.49 -12.96 17.07
N VAL A 198 18.33 -13.58 16.97
CA VAL A 198 17.09 -13.04 17.51
C VAL A 198 16.71 -13.87 18.72
N ALA A 199 16.46 -13.21 19.85
CA ALA A 199 15.97 -13.88 21.05
C ALA A 199 14.58 -13.35 21.37
N ASP A 200 13.57 -14.20 21.22
CA ASP A 200 12.20 -13.89 21.62
C ASP A 200 11.98 -14.40 23.05
N TRP A 201 11.32 -13.59 23.87
CA TRP A 201 11.02 -13.94 25.25
C TRP A 201 9.61 -13.51 25.62
N MET A 202 8.97 -14.35 26.43
CA MET A 202 7.71 -14.05 27.08
C MET A 202 7.71 -14.68 28.47
N VAL A 203 7.42 -13.85 29.47
CA VAL A 203 7.28 -14.24 30.87
C VAL A 203 5.86 -13.94 31.29
N SER A 204 5.17 -14.93 31.88
CA SER A 204 3.88 -14.69 32.53
C SER A 204 3.89 -15.27 33.94
N SER A 205 3.66 -14.43 34.93
CA SER A 205 3.67 -14.82 36.34
C SER A 205 2.30 -14.59 36.96
N ASN A 206 1.91 -15.48 37.87
CA ASN A 206 0.67 -15.38 38.64
C ASN A 206 0.97 -15.28 40.15
N PRO A 207 1.61 -14.20 40.61
CA PRO A 207 2.16 -14.11 41.97
C PRO A 207 1.10 -14.16 43.07
N VAL A 208 -0.17 -13.90 42.74
CA VAL A 208 -1.31 -14.01 43.67
C VAL A 208 -2.31 -14.99 43.10
N GLY A 209 -2.82 -15.89 43.96
CA GLY A 209 -3.78 -16.94 43.57
C GLY A 209 -3.17 -18.32 43.33
N GLY A 210 -1.91 -18.53 43.73
CA GLY A 210 -1.24 -19.85 43.73
C GLY A 210 -0.78 -20.33 42.36
N GLY A 211 -0.62 -19.43 41.38
CA GLY A 211 -0.17 -19.80 40.04
C GLY A 211 1.35 -19.72 39.86
N ASP A 212 1.87 -20.48 38.89
CA ASP A 212 3.29 -20.52 38.56
C ASP A 212 3.72 -19.36 37.62
N THR A 213 5.03 -19.22 37.45
CA THR A 213 5.66 -18.39 36.42
C THR A 213 6.02 -19.25 35.21
N TYR A 214 5.45 -18.87 34.06
CA TYR A 214 5.65 -19.53 32.79
C TYR A 214 6.61 -18.73 31.91
N LEU A 215 7.53 -19.44 31.26
CA LEU A 215 8.53 -18.89 30.36
C LEU A 215 8.32 -19.48 28.97
N ASN A 216 8.38 -18.62 27.95
CA ASN A 216 8.47 -19.02 26.56
C ASN A 216 9.67 -18.29 25.95
N LEU A 217 10.64 -19.08 25.51
CA LEU A 217 11.92 -18.59 25.00
C LEU A 217 12.12 -19.14 23.60
N GLY A 218 12.65 -18.31 22.72
CA GLY A 218 13.09 -18.73 21.40
C GLY A 218 14.38 -18.05 21.01
N ILE A 219 15.18 -18.75 20.21
CA ILE A 219 16.38 -18.23 19.57
C ILE A 219 16.28 -18.53 18.08
N GLY A 220 16.57 -17.52 17.25
CA GLY A 220 16.70 -17.62 15.81
C GLY A 220 18.10 -17.17 15.39
N SER A 221 18.72 -17.87 14.44
CA SER A 221 20.02 -17.52 13.85
C SER A 221 20.11 -18.03 12.41
N MET A 222 21.17 -17.66 11.70
CA MET A 222 21.58 -18.29 10.44
C MET A 222 22.76 -19.22 10.71
N ILE A 223 22.64 -20.49 10.31
CA ILE A 223 23.65 -21.53 10.48
C ILE A 223 23.78 -22.30 9.17
N LEU A 224 25.01 -22.41 8.63
CA LEU A 224 25.33 -23.08 7.38
C LEU A 224 24.43 -22.61 6.22
N ASN A 225 24.23 -21.30 6.09
CA ASN A 225 23.31 -20.64 5.15
C ASN A 225 21.82 -20.99 5.28
N GLY A 226 21.44 -21.83 6.25
CA GLY A 226 20.04 -22.10 6.58
C GLY A 226 19.59 -21.31 7.80
N ASP A 227 18.30 -21.02 7.87
CA ASP A 227 17.71 -20.42 9.05
C ASP A 227 17.46 -21.48 10.12
N PHE A 228 18.00 -21.24 11.30
CA PHE A 228 17.82 -22.09 12.46
C PHE A 228 16.96 -21.35 13.48
N ALA A 229 15.91 -22.03 13.96
CA ALA A 229 15.09 -21.55 15.05
C ALA A 229 14.89 -22.67 16.07
N ILE A 230 15.05 -22.34 17.34
CA ILE A 230 14.71 -23.21 18.48
C ILE A 230 13.82 -22.44 19.44
N SER A 231 12.77 -23.06 19.93
CA SER A 231 11.91 -22.50 20.97
C SER A 231 11.45 -23.56 21.94
N GLY A 232 11.16 -23.12 23.15
CA GLY A 232 10.69 -23.98 24.24
C GLY A 232 9.86 -23.18 25.22
N SER A 233 8.91 -23.86 25.85
CA SER A 233 8.11 -23.31 26.92
C SER A 233 8.14 -24.21 28.14
N GLY A 234 8.12 -23.60 29.32
CA GLY A 234 8.15 -24.30 30.59
C GLY A 234 7.66 -23.42 31.72
N SER A 235 7.79 -23.91 32.94
CA SER A 235 7.46 -23.17 34.15
C SER A 235 8.61 -23.23 35.14
N ILE A 236 8.64 -22.31 36.11
CA ILE A 236 9.70 -22.31 37.11
C ILE A 236 9.61 -23.54 38.01
N GLN A 237 8.39 -24.03 38.33
CA GLN A 237 8.23 -25.24 39.17
C GLN A 237 8.56 -26.55 38.43
N THR A 238 8.20 -26.65 37.14
CA THR A 238 8.33 -27.92 36.39
C THR A 238 9.54 -27.97 35.45
N GLY A 239 10.22 -26.84 35.27
CA GLY A 239 11.32 -26.70 34.31
C GLY A 239 10.85 -26.61 32.85
N LEU A 240 11.80 -26.75 31.93
CA LEU A 240 11.51 -26.82 30.49
C LEU A 240 11.00 -28.22 30.13
N ASP A 241 9.81 -28.27 29.53
CA ASP A 241 9.24 -29.52 29.02
C ASP A 241 9.90 -29.90 27.69
N LYS A 242 10.57 -31.06 27.67
CA LYS A 242 11.24 -31.60 26.48
C LYS A 242 10.28 -31.80 25.30
N ASP A 243 9.01 -32.06 25.56
CA ASP A 243 8.00 -32.24 24.51
C ASP A 243 7.59 -30.91 23.86
N ASN A 244 7.76 -29.79 24.58
CA ASN A 244 7.46 -28.44 24.10
C ASN A 244 8.64 -27.79 23.37
N ILE A 245 9.82 -28.43 23.34
CA ILE A 245 10.96 -27.96 22.57
C ILE A 245 10.72 -28.24 21.08
N LYS A 246 10.74 -27.17 20.29
CA LYS A 246 10.67 -27.19 18.83
C LYS A 246 11.95 -26.63 18.26
N TYR A 247 12.49 -27.29 17.26
CA TYR A 247 13.61 -26.79 16.51
C TYR A 247 13.39 -27.02 15.02
N LYS A 248 13.88 -26.10 14.20
CA LYS A 248 13.81 -26.18 12.75
C LYS A 248 15.07 -25.55 12.17
N TRP A 249 15.75 -26.29 11.32
CA TRP A 249 16.74 -25.77 10.40
C TRP A 249 16.13 -25.82 9.00
N HIS A 250 16.20 -24.73 8.25
CA HIS A 250 15.58 -24.63 6.94
C HIS A 250 16.55 -23.94 5.97
N TYR A 251 16.85 -24.62 4.87
CA TYR A 251 17.80 -24.18 3.87
C TYR A 251 17.10 -23.99 2.53
N VAL A 252 17.25 -22.80 1.96
CA VAL A 252 16.68 -22.43 0.67
C VAL A 252 17.76 -22.54 -0.40
N ILE A 253 17.42 -23.23 -1.48
CA ILE A 253 18.27 -23.38 -2.65
C ILE A 253 17.71 -22.48 -3.75
N GLU A 254 18.38 -21.37 -4.00
CA GLU A 254 18.02 -20.41 -5.05
C GLU A 254 18.22 -21.04 -6.44
N ASP A 255 17.35 -20.69 -7.38
CA ASP A 255 17.44 -21.00 -8.82
C ASP A 255 17.51 -22.47 -9.25
N LYS A 256 17.10 -23.43 -8.40
CA LYS A 256 17.01 -24.85 -8.78
C LYS A 256 15.57 -25.33 -9.00
N LYS A 257 15.32 -25.88 -10.19
CA LYS A 257 14.01 -26.43 -10.61
C LYS A 257 13.59 -27.68 -9.83
N TYR A 258 14.56 -28.48 -9.37
CA TYR A 258 14.28 -29.80 -8.81
C TYR A 258 14.10 -29.79 -7.30
N ILE A 259 14.88 -29.03 -6.52
CA ILE A 259 14.74 -28.90 -5.07
C ILE A 259 14.99 -27.44 -4.74
N THR A 260 14.04 -26.81 -4.04
CA THR A 260 14.08 -25.39 -3.67
C THR A 260 14.30 -25.21 -2.17
N GLN A 261 13.98 -26.21 -1.36
CA GLN A 261 14.11 -26.14 0.10
C GLN A 261 14.35 -27.51 0.72
N VAL A 262 15.15 -27.51 1.78
CA VAL A 262 15.39 -28.64 2.67
C VAL A 262 15.15 -28.19 4.11
N GLU A 263 14.40 -28.97 4.88
CA GLU A 263 14.11 -28.72 6.28
C GLU A 263 14.56 -29.89 7.15
N PHE A 264 15.01 -29.58 8.36
CA PHE A 264 15.36 -30.53 9.40
C PHE A 264 14.75 -30.10 10.74
N GLY A 265 14.27 -31.07 11.52
CA GLY A 265 13.65 -30.86 12.82
C GLY A 265 12.14 -31.03 12.79
N ASN A 266 11.40 -30.11 13.40
CA ASN A 266 9.94 -30.12 13.41
C ASN A 266 9.38 -29.68 12.05
N ILE A 267 8.95 -30.64 11.24
CA ILE A 267 8.50 -30.46 9.86
C ILE A 267 7.02 -30.83 9.71
N ASN A 268 6.38 -30.28 8.68
CA ASN A 268 5.01 -30.61 8.29
C ASN A 268 4.90 -30.49 6.77
N ALA A 269 4.55 -31.60 6.09
CA ALA A 269 4.50 -31.66 4.64
C ALA A 269 3.37 -30.81 4.01
N GLY A 270 2.40 -30.34 4.79
CA GLY A 270 1.37 -29.40 4.34
C GLY A 270 0.43 -29.92 3.24
N ASN A 271 0.33 -31.24 3.08
CA ASN A 271 -0.59 -31.95 2.18
C ASN A 271 -1.86 -32.43 2.91
N TYR A 272 -2.79 -33.08 2.20
CA TYR A 272 -4.05 -33.60 2.76
C TYR A 272 -3.86 -34.54 3.96
N MET A 273 -2.72 -35.23 4.01
CA MET A 273 -2.37 -36.24 5.02
C MET A 273 -1.28 -35.78 5.98
N ALA A 274 -1.02 -34.47 6.06
CA ALA A 274 0.22 -34.01 6.66
C ALA A 274 0.30 -34.30 8.16
N ARG A 275 1.43 -34.86 8.59
CA ARG A 275 1.76 -35.10 10.00
C ARG A 275 2.77 -34.08 10.47
N SER A 276 2.71 -33.77 11.76
CA SER A 276 3.81 -33.08 12.44
C SER A 276 4.87 -34.13 12.76
N LEU A 277 6.03 -34.06 12.09
CA LEU A 277 7.13 -35.01 12.24
C LEU A 277 8.36 -34.32 12.80
N LYS A 278 9.19 -35.07 13.52
CA LYS A 278 10.59 -34.70 13.81
C LYS A 278 11.47 -35.46 12.82
N GLY A 279 12.04 -34.80 11.82
CA GLY A 279 12.76 -35.45 10.72
C GLY A 279 13.29 -34.50 9.65
N ILE A 280 13.34 -34.98 8.40
CA ILE A 280 13.87 -34.26 7.24
C ILE A 280 12.77 -34.10 6.18
N MET A 281 12.73 -32.95 5.51
CA MET A 281 11.86 -32.69 4.37
C MET A 281 12.65 -32.07 3.22
N ALA A 282 12.32 -32.45 2.00
CA ALA A 282 12.80 -31.82 0.77
C ALA A 282 11.61 -31.53 -0.15
N THR A 283 11.64 -30.39 -0.84
CA THR A 283 10.54 -30.00 -1.72
C THR A 283 11.02 -29.02 -2.79
N ASN A 284 10.32 -28.98 -3.92
CA ASN A 284 10.51 -27.96 -4.96
C ASN A 284 9.47 -26.82 -4.87
N ARG A 285 8.69 -26.77 -3.78
CA ARG A 285 7.71 -25.71 -3.55
C ARG A 285 8.43 -24.36 -3.42
N PRO A 286 7.94 -23.29 -4.05
CA PRO A 286 8.58 -21.99 -3.95
C PRO A 286 8.53 -21.48 -2.49
N GLN A 287 9.68 -21.11 -1.92
CA GLN A 287 9.77 -20.64 -0.53
C GLN A 287 8.95 -19.37 -0.33
N VAL A 288 9.14 -18.40 -1.23
CA VAL A 288 8.26 -17.24 -1.32
C VAL A 288 7.09 -17.62 -2.19
N ARG A 289 5.89 -17.63 -1.60
CA ARG A 289 4.64 -17.74 -2.36
C ARG A 289 4.70 -16.84 -3.58
N ARG A 290 4.49 -17.45 -4.75
CA ARG A 290 4.40 -16.75 -6.03
C ARG A 290 3.45 -15.57 -5.88
N LYS A 291 3.93 -14.35 -6.14
CA LYS A 291 3.08 -13.15 -6.17
C LYS A 291 2.22 -13.19 -7.43
N PHE A 292 2.87 -13.47 -8.55
CA PHE A 292 2.29 -13.63 -9.87
C PHE A 292 1.73 -15.04 -10.10
N PHE A 293 0.55 -15.13 -10.73
CA PHE A 293 -0.06 -16.39 -11.15
C PHE A 293 -0.03 -16.59 -12.67
N GLN A 294 -0.56 -15.62 -13.41
CA GLN A 294 -0.60 -15.61 -14.88
C GLN A 294 -0.85 -14.18 -15.39
N THR A 295 -0.44 -13.92 -16.63
CA THR A 295 -0.82 -12.71 -17.37
C THR A 295 -2.09 -13.00 -18.16
N ILE A 296 -3.09 -12.13 -18.06
CA ILE A 296 -4.30 -12.17 -18.87
C ILE A 296 -4.31 -10.99 -19.84
N SER A 297 -4.78 -11.21 -21.08
CA SER A 297 -5.05 -10.11 -22.00
C SER A 297 -6.48 -9.60 -21.78
N LEU A 298 -6.60 -8.28 -21.58
CA LEU A 298 -7.87 -7.55 -21.57
C LEU A 298 -7.95 -6.76 -22.87
N ARG A 299 -8.71 -7.28 -23.83
CA ARG A 299 -8.98 -6.65 -25.13
C ARG A 299 -10.47 -6.43 -25.27
N ASP A 300 -10.84 -5.20 -25.62
CA ASP A 300 -12.20 -4.83 -25.98
C ASP A 300 -12.19 -3.63 -26.94
N ARG A 301 -13.36 -3.28 -27.48
CA ARG A 301 -13.56 -2.19 -28.43
C ARG A 301 -14.50 -1.14 -27.85
N ILE A 302 -14.12 0.13 -27.93
CA ILE A 302 -14.92 1.25 -27.40
C ILE A 302 -15.09 2.41 -28.38
N GLY A 303 -14.13 2.62 -29.29
CA GLY A 303 -14.15 3.73 -30.27
C GLY A 303 -12.78 4.40 -30.40
N THR A 304 -12.59 5.21 -31.43
CA THR A 304 -11.31 5.89 -31.75
C THR A 304 -11.06 7.10 -30.86
N GLY A 305 -9.80 7.33 -30.47
CA GLY A 305 -9.41 8.51 -29.68
C GLY A 305 -9.82 8.45 -28.21
N TRP A 306 -10.20 7.27 -27.72
CA TRP A 306 -10.46 7.04 -26.30
C TRP A 306 -9.16 6.81 -25.55
N GLU A 307 -9.10 7.30 -24.32
CA GLU A 307 -8.00 7.03 -23.42
C GLU A 307 -8.44 6.03 -22.36
N VAL A 308 -7.71 4.93 -22.22
CA VAL A 308 -8.03 3.86 -21.28
C VAL A 308 -6.92 3.75 -20.25
N GLU A 309 -7.30 3.83 -18.98
CA GLU A 309 -6.41 3.66 -17.83
C GLU A 309 -6.69 2.33 -17.14
N LEU A 310 -5.64 1.55 -16.91
CA LEU A 310 -5.67 0.31 -16.17
C LEU A 310 -5.25 0.54 -14.71
N TYR A 311 -6.18 0.30 -13.80
CA TYR A 311 -5.94 0.28 -12.37
C TYR A 311 -5.96 -1.15 -11.85
N VAL A 312 -4.92 -1.51 -11.09
CA VAL A 312 -4.86 -2.77 -10.35
C VAL A 312 -4.76 -2.45 -8.86
N ASN A 313 -5.70 -2.96 -8.06
CA ASN A 313 -5.83 -2.66 -6.63
C ASN A 313 -5.87 -1.14 -6.35
N ASN A 314 -6.57 -0.38 -7.20
CA ASN A 314 -6.69 1.08 -7.19
C ASN A 314 -5.38 1.86 -7.45
N LYS A 315 -4.30 1.19 -7.88
CA LYS A 315 -3.07 1.84 -8.35
C LYS A 315 -3.08 1.85 -9.88
N LEU A 316 -2.78 3.00 -10.50
CA LEU A 316 -2.59 3.07 -11.94
C LEU A 316 -1.34 2.24 -12.31
N VAL A 317 -1.52 1.25 -13.18
CA VAL A 317 -0.46 0.35 -13.62
C VAL A 317 -0.06 0.66 -15.05
N ASP A 318 -1.03 0.96 -15.90
CA ASP A 318 -0.80 1.24 -17.32
C ASP A 318 -1.89 2.15 -17.89
N PHE A 319 -1.61 2.72 -19.06
CA PHE A 319 -2.58 3.50 -19.82
C PHE A 319 -2.27 3.40 -21.31
N THR A 320 -3.31 3.47 -22.15
CA THR A 320 -3.17 3.50 -23.61
C THR A 320 -4.27 4.36 -24.22
N THR A 321 -4.01 4.90 -25.40
CA THR A 321 -5.05 5.44 -26.27
C THR A 321 -5.51 4.35 -27.25
N THR A 322 -6.78 4.36 -27.64
CA THR A 322 -7.29 3.43 -28.64
C THR A 322 -6.72 3.73 -30.02
N ASP A 323 -6.54 2.68 -30.81
CA ASP A 323 -6.07 2.79 -32.19
C ASP A 323 -7.18 3.29 -33.15
N GLU A 324 -6.86 3.39 -34.44
CA GLU A 324 -7.81 3.77 -35.49
C GLU A 324 -9.01 2.79 -35.61
N ASN A 325 -8.86 1.56 -35.10
CA ASN A 325 -9.95 0.58 -35.05
C ASN A 325 -10.82 0.71 -33.78
N GLY A 326 -10.38 1.53 -32.83
CA GLY A 326 -11.05 1.78 -31.55
C GLY A 326 -10.85 0.67 -30.52
N GLU A 327 -9.79 -0.13 -30.66
CA GLU A 327 -9.45 -1.22 -29.76
C GLU A 327 -8.38 -0.81 -28.73
N TYR A 328 -8.42 -1.45 -27.57
CA TYR A 328 -7.35 -1.40 -26.58
C TYR A 328 -6.95 -2.83 -26.17
N ASN A 329 -5.69 -3.00 -25.76
CA ASN A 329 -5.19 -4.26 -25.24
C ASN A 329 -4.27 -4.01 -24.05
N PHE A 330 -4.61 -4.57 -22.90
CA PHE A 330 -3.75 -4.60 -21.73
C PHE A 330 -3.33 -6.03 -21.40
N LEU A 331 -2.04 -6.21 -21.14
CA LEU A 331 -1.52 -7.40 -20.49
C LEU A 331 -1.53 -7.15 -18.99
N VAL A 332 -2.36 -7.90 -18.27
CA VAL A 332 -2.56 -7.72 -16.84
C VAL A 332 -2.06 -8.93 -16.08
N ASP A 333 -1.07 -8.69 -15.24
CA ASP A 333 -0.55 -9.69 -14.33
C ASP A 333 -1.53 -9.91 -13.17
N THR A 334 -2.05 -11.13 -13.08
CA THR A 334 -2.93 -11.53 -11.98
C THR A 334 -2.11 -12.13 -10.86
N GLU A 335 -2.37 -11.64 -9.65
CA GLU A 335 -1.67 -12.08 -8.44
C GLU A 335 -2.49 -13.13 -7.69
N TYR A 336 -1.81 -13.95 -6.88
CA TYR A 336 -2.48 -14.80 -5.91
C TYR A 336 -3.21 -13.95 -4.86
N GLY A 337 -4.42 -14.35 -4.50
CA GLY A 337 -5.31 -13.59 -3.64
C GLY A 337 -6.40 -12.88 -4.44
N ARG A 338 -6.74 -11.65 -4.03
CA ARG A 338 -7.79 -10.86 -4.68
C ARG A 338 -7.16 -9.67 -5.38
N THR A 339 -7.37 -9.59 -6.67
CA THR A 339 -6.93 -8.48 -7.51
C THR A 339 -8.16 -7.74 -8.02
N LYS A 340 -8.28 -6.46 -7.67
CA LYS A 340 -9.31 -5.58 -8.25
C LYS A 340 -8.74 -4.92 -9.50
N ILE A 341 -9.26 -5.28 -10.65
CA ILE A 341 -8.91 -4.66 -11.93
C ILE A 341 -10.00 -3.65 -12.26
N THR A 342 -9.62 -2.41 -12.53
CA THR A 342 -10.55 -1.34 -12.90
C THR A 342 -10.03 -0.69 -14.17
N LEU A 343 -10.85 -0.68 -15.21
CA LEU A 343 -10.59 0.05 -16.44
C LEU A 343 -11.39 1.35 -16.39
N LYS A 344 -10.72 2.50 -16.48
CA LYS A 344 -11.37 3.79 -16.64
C LYS A 344 -11.11 4.29 -18.06
N MET A 345 -12.18 4.49 -18.81
CA MET A 345 -12.17 4.87 -20.21
C MET A 345 -12.72 6.29 -20.32
N PHE A 346 -11.96 7.16 -20.97
CA PHE A 346 -12.25 8.58 -21.15
C PHE A 346 -12.41 8.86 -22.64
N GLY A 347 -13.59 9.33 -23.04
CA GLY A 347 -13.92 9.62 -24.41
C GLY A 347 -13.48 11.03 -24.83
N PRO A 348 -13.35 11.28 -26.15
CA PRO A 348 -12.92 12.56 -26.69
C PRO A 348 -13.90 13.71 -26.40
N ASN A 349 -15.18 13.42 -26.10
CA ASN A 349 -16.17 14.45 -25.75
C ASN A 349 -16.39 14.55 -24.23
N GLY A 350 -15.49 13.99 -23.41
CA GLY A 350 -15.60 14.00 -21.96
C GLY A 350 -16.43 12.84 -21.37
N GLU A 351 -16.77 11.83 -22.16
CA GLU A 351 -17.47 10.65 -21.65
C GLU A 351 -16.59 9.85 -20.68
N ILE A 352 -17.17 9.30 -19.61
CA ILE A 352 -16.44 8.43 -18.66
C ILE A 352 -17.16 7.10 -18.54
N ARG A 353 -16.45 6.01 -18.84
CA ARG A 353 -16.92 4.64 -18.62
C ARG A 353 -15.97 3.92 -17.69
N THR A 354 -16.50 3.30 -16.64
CA THR A 354 -15.69 2.50 -15.70
C THR A 354 -16.16 1.06 -15.72
N GLU A 355 -15.22 0.13 -15.90
CA GLU A 355 -15.45 -1.29 -15.76
C GLU A 355 -14.62 -1.84 -14.60
N GLU A 356 -15.25 -2.63 -13.71
CA GLU A 356 -14.56 -3.26 -12.60
C GLU A 356 -14.66 -4.78 -12.68
N LYS A 357 -13.50 -5.45 -12.64
CA LYS A 357 -13.38 -6.91 -12.65
C LYS A 357 -12.60 -7.38 -11.44
N LEU A 358 -13.19 -8.29 -10.68
CA LEU A 358 -12.52 -8.92 -9.54
C LEU A 358 -11.95 -10.27 -9.96
N SER A 359 -10.62 -10.37 -10.00
CA SER A 359 -9.93 -11.65 -10.12
C SER A 359 -9.62 -12.18 -8.72
N THR A 360 -9.94 -13.44 -8.46
CA THR A 360 -9.56 -14.10 -7.21
C THR A 360 -8.82 -15.37 -7.54
N VAL A 361 -7.52 -15.44 -7.27
CA VAL A 361 -6.71 -16.63 -7.50
C VAL A 361 -6.38 -17.28 -6.16
N PRO A 362 -6.81 -18.51 -5.91
CA PRO A 362 -6.55 -19.20 -4.65
C PRO A 362 -5.13 -19.79 -4.60
N PHE A 363 -4.51 -19.80 -3.42
CA PHE A 363 -3.12 -20.25 -3.22
C PHE A 363 -2.87 -21.75 -3.41
N ASN A 364 -3.94 -22.56 -3.49
CA ASN A 364 -3.84 -24.00 -3.73
C ASN A 364 -3.92 -24.38 -5.22
N LEU A 365 -4.10 -23.42 -6.13
CA LEU A 365 -3.94 -23.65 -7.57
C LEU A 365 -2.47 -23.46 -7.97
N ILE A 366 -1.95 -24.49 -8.63
CA ILE A 366 -0.62 -24.48 -9.24
C ILE A 366 -0.77 -23.96 -10.67
N PRO A 367 0.13 -23.07 -11.14
CA PRO A 367 0.06 -22.56 -12.50
C PRO A 367 0.16 -23.67 -13.55
N ARG A 368 -0.36 -23.41 -14.75
CA ARG A 368 -0.40 -24.40 -15.82
C ARG A 368 1.01 -24.89 -16.16
N LYS A 369 1.19 -26.21 -16.31
CA LYS A 369 2.47 -26.89 -16.61
C LYS A 369 3.51 -26.84 -15.49
N GLU A 370 3.15 -26.33 -14.31
CA GLU A 370 4.01 -26.33 -13.13
C GLU A 370 3.67 -27.52 -12.23
N TYR A 371 4.67 -28.03 -11.51
CA TYR A 371 4.51 -29.12 -10.55
C TYR A 371 5.17 -28.76 -9.22
N GLU A 372 4.52 -29.15 -8.13
CA GLU A 372 5.03 -29.05 -6.78
C GLU A 372 5.03 -30.44 -6.14
N TYR A 373 6.12 -30.83 -5.51
CA TYR A 373 6.23 -32.08 -4.76
C TYR A 373 6.95 -31.88 -3.44
N THR A 374 6.63 -32.72 -2.47
CA THR A 374 7.21 -32.71 -1.13
C THR A 374 7.47 -34.15 -0.70
N ILE A 375 8.67 -34.38 -0.18
CA ILE A 375 9.11 -35.64 0.40
C ILE A 375 9.51 -35.33 1.85
N ALA A 376 8.88 -35.99 2.81
CA ALA A 376 9.18 -35.83 4.22
C ALA A 376 9.36 -37.20 4.88
N GLY A 377 10.31 -37.32 5.79
CA GLY A 377 10.55 -38.55 6.55
C GLY A 377 10.91 -38.21 7.99
N GLY A 378 10.27 -38.85 8.97
CA GLY A 378 10.55 -38.54 10.36
C GLY A 378 9.72 -39.32 11.36
N LYS A 379 9.89 -38.98 12.63
CA LYS A 379 9.21 -39.62 13.75
C LYS A 379 8.01 -38.79 14.20
N GLN A 380 6.88 -39.44 14.43
CA GLN A 380 5.73 -38.86 15.10
C GLN A 380 5.60 -39.47 16.49
N LYS A 381 5.39 -38.62 17.50
CA LYS A 381 4.99 -39.08 18.84
C LYS A 381 3.51 -39.46 18.82
N VAL A 382 3.18 -40.72 19.12
CA VAL A 382 1.81 -41.24 19.08
C VAL A 382 1.21 -41.29 20.50
N TYR A 383 1.97 -41.83 21.46
CA TYR A 383 1.67 -41.85 22.89
C TYR A 383 2.84 -41.28 23.69
N ARG A 384 2.68 -41.09 25.02
CA ARG A 384 3.67 -40.45 25.90
C ARG A 384 5.09 -41.04 25.75
N ASP A 385 5.18 -42.35 25.47
CA ASP A 385 6.44 -43.09 25.32
C ASP A 385 6.60 -43.85 23.98
N SER A 386 5.68 -43.70 23.01
CA SER A 386 5.74 -44.42 21.73
C SER A 386 5.90 -43.47 20.54
N THR A 387 6.91 -43.75 19.72
CA THR A 387 7.20 -43.03 18.47
C THR A 387 7.08 -43.97 17.28
N LYS A 388 6.41 -43.53 16.21
CA LYS A 388 6.34 -44.23 14.93
C LYS A 388 7.05 -43.42 13.85
N ASN A 389 7.66 -44.11 12.90
CA ASN A 389 8.34 -43.50 11.77
C ASN A 389 7.39 -43.42 10.58
N TYR A 390 7.42 -42.32 9.84
CA TYR A 390 6.58 -42.09 8.67
C TYR A 390 7.39 -41.49 7.54
N VAL A 391 7.02 -41.85 6.31
CA VAL A 391 7.42 -41.18 5.07
C VAL A 391 6.16 -40.61 4.42
N GLN A 392 6.18 -39.31 4.12
CA GLN A 392 5.10 -38.61 3.44
C GLN A 392 5.57 -38.13 2.08
N LEU A 393 4.79 -38.44 1.06
CA LEU A 393 5.01 -38.02 -0.31
C LEU A 393 3.80 -37.23 -0.78
N SER A 394 4.01 -36.16 -1.51
CA SER A 394 2.92 -35.48 -2.23
C SER A 394 3.43 -34.86 -3.50
N GLY A 395 2.62 -34.90 -4.55
CA GLY A 395 2.88 -34.28 -5.84
C GLY A 395 1.61 -33.66 -6.39
N TYR A 396 1.71 -32.45 -6.91
CA TYR A 396 0.61 -31.66 -7.45
C TYR A 396 1.04 -31.05 -8.79
N TYR A 397 0.14 -31.04 -9.77
CA TYR A 397 0.39 -30.57 -11.13
C TYR A 397 -0.75 -29.67 -11.61
N GLY A 398 -0.38 -28.50 -12.13
CA GLY A 398 -1.32 -27.57 -12.77
C GLY A 398 -1.69 -28.03 -14.18
N LEU A 399 -2.75 -28.83 -14.29
CA LEU A 399 -3.23 -29.34 -15.58
C LEU A 399 -3.77 -28.21 -16.47
N PHE A 400 -4.54 -27.29 -15.89
CA PHE A 400 -5.01 -26.04 -16.52
C PHE A 400 -4.85 -24.87 -15.54
N SER A 401 -4.97 -23.63 -16.01
CA SER A 401 -4.92 -22.43 -15.13
C SER A 401 -6.03 -22.38 -14.07
N ARG A 402 -7.03 -23.25 -14.17
CA ARG A 402 -8.15 -23.37 -13.22
C ARG A 402 -8.32 -24.79 -12.67
N LEU A 403 -7.36 -25.70 -12.91
CA LEU A 403 -7.43 -27.09 -12.44
C LEU A 403 -6.04 -27.60 -12.08
N THR A 404 -5.89 -27.97 -10.81
CA THR A 404 -4.72 -28.66 -10.27
C THR A 404 -5.14 -30.03 -9.80
N VAL A 405 -4.38 -31.05 -10.18
CA VAL A 405 -4.56 -32.43 -9.72
C VAL A 405 -3.34 -32.83 -8.91
N GLY A 406 -3.49 -33.73 -7.96
CA GLY A 406 -2.39 -34.20 -7.14
C GLY A 406 -2.64 -35.54 -6.51
N MET A 407 -1.60 -36.07 -5.91
CA MET A 407 -1.60 -37.32 -5.17
C MET A 407 -0.74 -37.14 -3.92
N SER A 408 -1.19 -37.68 -2.79
CA SER A 408 -0.43 -37.70 -1.55
C SER A 408 -0.45 -39.09 -0.93
N SER A 409 0.64 -39.49 -0.28
CA SER A 409 0.80 -40.79 0.37
C SER A 409 1.45 -40.63 1.72
N ASP A 410 0.94 -41.36 2.71
CA ASP A 410 1.42 -41.42 4.08
C ASP A 410 1.76 -42.89 4.39
N ILE A 411 3.06 -43.14 4.51
CA ILE A 411 3.66 -44.48 4.56
C ILE A 411 4.26 -44.69 5.96
N PRO A 412 3.64 -45.50 6.84
CA PRO A 412 4.25 -45.89 8.10
C PRO A 412 5.46 -46.80 7.84
N VAL A 413 6.58 -46.53 8.52
CA VAL A 413 7.80 -47.35 8.45
C VAL A 413 7.85 -48.25 9.67
N GLY A 414 7.55 -49.54 9.47
CA GLY A 414 7.41 -50.54 10.54
C GLY A 414 6.60 -51.75 10.06
N ASN A 415 5.98 -52.49 10.97
CA ASN A 415 5.14 -53.65 10.62
C ASN A 415 3.88 -53.19 9.84
N PRO A 416 3.69 -53.61 8.57
CA PRO A 416 2.54 -53.24 7.74
C PRO A 416 1.19 -53.72 8.31
N ASP A 417 1.22 -54.75 9.16
CA ASP A 417 0.01 -55.29 9.80
C ASP A 417 -0.55 -54.36 10.88
N GLU A 418 0.26 -53.44 11.41
CA GLU A 418 -0.19 -52.45 12.40
C GLU A 418 -0.88 -51.24 11.77
N GLU A 419 -0.32 -50.66 10.71
CA GLU A 419 -0.85 -49.47 10.04
C GLU A 419 -0.61 -49.58 8.53
N LYS A 420 -1.67 -49.48 7.73
CA LYS A 420 -1.59 -49.55 6.26
C LYS A 420 -1.23 -48.20 5.66
N THR A 421 -0.46 -48.24 4.57
CA THR A 421 -0.17 -47.04 3.75
C THR A 421 -1.46 -46.39 3.29
N THR A 422 -1.56 -45.08 3.43
CA THR A 422 -2.73 -44.29 3.04
C THR A 422 -2.38 -43.43 1.84
N THR A 423 -3.12 -43.55 0.73
CA THR A 423 -2.88 -42.77 -0.49
C THR A 423 -4.16 -42.05 -0.91
N ALA A 424 -4.03 -40.77 -1.25
CA ALA A 424 -5.11 -39.91 -1.66
C ALA A 424 -4.88 -39.32 -3.05
N ILE A 425 -5.97 -39.19 -3.80
CA ILE A 425 -6.03 -38.40 -5.03
C ILE A 425 -6.75 -37.10 -4.70
N GLU A 426 -6.23 -35.99 -5.22
CA GLU A 426 -6.70 -34.64 -4.93
C GLU A 426 -6.94 -33.88 -6.24
N ALA A 427 -8.01 -33.11 -6.30
CA ALA A 427 -8.30 -32.21 -7.41
C ALA A 427 -8.84 -30.89 -6.87
N THR A 428 -8.26 -29.77 -7.29
CA THR A 428 -8.75 -28.43 -7.00
C THR A 428 -9.03 -27.71 -8.30
N CYS A 429 -10.24 -27.17 -8.44
CA CYS A 429 -10.62 -26.39 -9.60
C CYS A 429 -11.32 -25.09 -9.25
N GLN A 430 -11.25 -24.15 -10.18
CA GLN A 430 -11.94 -22.87 -10.14
C GLN A 430 -12.87 -22.75 -11.36
N PRO A 431 -14.02 -23.43 -11.35
CA PRO A 431 -14.93 -23.46 -12.50
C PRO A 431 -15.49 -22.07 -12.86
N LEU A 432 -15.78 -21.26 -11.84
CA LEU A 432 -16.19 -19.85 -11.97
C LEU A 432 -15.13 -18.97 -11.29
N GLY A 433 -14.91 -17.74 -11.77
CA GLY A 433 -13.86 -16.84 -11.26
C GLY A 433 -13.92 -16.53 -9.75
N ASN A 434 -15.03 -16.84 -9.09
CA ASN A 434 -15.25 -16.63 -7.67
C ASN A 434 -15.58 -17.91 -6.87
N MET A 435 -15.54 -19.09 -7.51
CA MET A 435 -15.87 -20.39 -6.92
C MET A 435 -14.66 -21.32 -6.95
N LEU A 436 -14.20 -21.76 -5.78
CA LEU A 436 -13.22 -22.82 -5.60
C LEU A 436 -13.95 -24.12 -5.23
N VAL A 437 -13.60 -25.21 -5.89
CA VAL A 437 -14.02 -26.56 -5.53
C VAL A 437 -12.78 -27.43 -5.35
N SER A 438 -12.72 -28.19 -4.26
CA SER A 438 -11.65 -29.15 -4.00
C SER A 438 -12.24 -30.48 -3.60
N ALA A 439 -11.71 -31.57 -4.15
CA ALA A 439 -12.10 -32.93 -3.83
C ALA A 439 -10.85 -33.74 -3.51
N SER A 440 -10.92 -34.53 -2.43
CA SER A 440 -9.85 -35.44 -2.01
C SER A 440 -10.48 -36.79 -1.72
N TYR A 441 -9.85 -37.87 -2.18
CA TYR A 441 -10.33 -39.23 -1.96
C TYR A 441 -9.18 -40.15 -1.59
N SER A 442 -9.32 -40.84 -0.46
CA SER A 442 -8.43 -41.88 0.02
C SER A 442 -9.26 -43.09 0.43
N SER A 443 -8.97 -44.26 -0.12
CA SER A 443 -9.78 -45.48 0.09
C SER A 443 -9.83 -45.93 1.56
N ASN A 444 -8.76 -45.69 2.30
CA ASN A 444 -8.59 -46.07 3.71
C ASN A 444 -8.42 -44.85 4.63
N TYR A 445 -8.98 -43.69 4.32
CA TYR A 445 -9.01 -42.57 5.27
C TYR A 445 -10.30 -41.77 5.18
N ALA A 446 -10.47 -41.01 4.11
CA ALA A 446 -11.66 -40.20 3.91
C ALA A 446 -11.84 -39.74 2.46
N MET A 447 -13.09 -39.44 2.14
CA MET A 447 -13.50 -38.62 1.00
C MET A 447 -13.89 -37.23 1.52
N GLN A 448 -13.33 -36.18 0.94
CA GLN A 448 -13.62 -34.80 1.31
C GLN A 448 -13.97 -33.97 0.08
N PHE A 449 -15.01 -33.16 0.20
CA PHE A 449 -15.45 -32.18 -0.79
C PHE A 449 -15.55 -30.82 -0.12
N ASP A 450 -14.81 -29.85 -0.64
CA ASP A 450 -14.82 -28.46 -0.22
C ASP A 450 -15.31 -27.58 -1.37
N MET A 451 -16.18 -26.63 -1.05
CA MET A 451 -16.65 -25.61 -1.96
C MET A 451 -16.56 -24.25 -1.26
N SER A 452 -16.00 -23.26 -1.93
CA SER A 452 -15.94 -21.88 -1.44
C SER A 452 -16.29 -20.92 -2.56
N MET A 453 -17.38 -20.17 -2.38
CA MET A 453 -17.76 -19.06 -3.25
C MET A 453 -17.62 -17.75 -2.49
N ARG A 454 -17.01 -16.74 -3.11
CA ARG A 454 -16.87 -15.39 -2.52
C ARG A 454 -17.53 -14.37 -3.43
N ASN A 455 -18.05 -13.29 -2.86
CA ASN A 455 -18.64 -12.16 -3.59
C ASN A 455 -19.80 -12.54 -4.54
N LEU A 456 -20.74 -13.37 -4.09
CA LEU A 456 -22.05 -13.46 -4.75
C LEU A 456 -22.80 -12.14 -4.43
N SER A 457 -22.64 -11.13 -5.30
CA SER A 457 -22.97 -9.71 -5.09
C SER A 457 -22.21 -9.04 -3.93
N VAL A 458 -22.25 -9.58 -2.71
CA VAL A 458 -21.35 -9.26 -1.58
C VAL A 458 -21.22 -10.43 -0.58
N ALA A 459 -21.96 -11.53 -0.79
CA ALA A 459 -22.03 -12.68 0.12
C ALA A 459 -20.91 -13.71 -0.14
N SER A 460 -20.64 -14.54 0.86
CA SER A 460 -19.72 -15.68 0.80
C SER A 460 -20.40 -16.95 1.29
N ILE A 461 -20.11 -18.06 0.63
CA ILE A 461 -20.64 -19.38 0.93
C ILE A 461 -19.45 -20.34 1.01
N THR A 462 -19.37 -21.11 2.08
CA THR A 462 -18.41 -22.21 2.19
C THR A 462 -19.14 -23.47 2.63
N ALA A 463 -18.96 -24.55 1.89
CA ALA A 463 -19.48 -25.86 2.23
C ALA A 463 -18.33 -26.87 2.30
N ARG A 464 -18.36 -27.77 3.28
CA ARG A 464 -17.47 -28.90 3.41
C ARG A 464 -18.26 -30.14 3.75
N TYR A 465 -18.02 -31.22 3.04
CA TYR A 465 -18.51 -32.53 3.37
C TYR A 465 -17.32 -33.50 3.46
N THR A 466 -17.25 -34.27 4.53
CA THR A 466 -16.24 -35.30 4.73
C THR A 466 -16.94 -36.59 5.11
N ARG A 467 -16.60 -37.69 4.44
CA ARG A 467 -17.00 -39.06 4.81
C ARG A 467 -15.73 -39.82 5.13
N TYR A 468 -15.63 -40.34 6.35
CA TYR A 468 -14.47 -41.10 6.78
C TYR A 468 -14.68 -42.59 6.54
N PHE A 469 -13.60 -43.28 6.23
CA PHE A 469 -13.50 -44.73 6.16
C PHE A 469 -12.75 -45.26 7.39
N GLU A 470 -12.65 -46.57 7.55
CA GLU A 470 -11.99 -47.18 8.71
C GLU A 470 -10.47 -46.93 8.68
N ASN A 471 -10.00 -46.03 9.55
CA ASN A 471 -8.59 -45.78 9.80
C ASN A 471 -8.39 -45.19 11.20
N GLN A 472 -7.94 -46.02 12.13
CA GLN A 472 -7.84 -45.62 13.53
C GLN A 472 -6.69 -44.65 13.83
N PHE A 473 -5.68 -44.59 12.95
CA PHE A 473 -4.51 -43.74 13.14
C PHE A 473 -4.77 -42.29 12.72
N SER A 474 -5.41 -42.12 11.56
CA SER A 474 -5.74 -40.81 10.99
C SER A 474 -7.11 -40.29 11.45
N ASN A 475 -8.09 -41.17 11.72
CA ASN A 475 -9.41 -40.82 12.25
C ASN A 475 -9.59 -41.30 13.71
N ARG A 476 -8.76 -40.77 14.61
CA ARG A 476 -8.74 -41.16 16.04
C ARG A 476 -10.08 -40.97 16.76
N MET A 477 -10.86 -39.98 16.32
CA MET A 477 -12.17 -39.68 16.89
C MET A 477 -13.28 -40.61 16.39
N SER A 478 -12.97 -41.54 15.47
CA SER A 478 -13.93 -42.46 14.86
C SER A 478 -15.18 -41.74 14.30
N GLN A 479 -14.96 -40.57 13.70
CA GLN A 479 -16.03 -39.81 13.05
C GLN A 479 -16.44 -40.56 11.78
N LEU A 480 -17.74 -40.65 11.47
CA LEU A 480 -18.26 -41.29 10.25
C LEU A 480 -18.43 -40.27 9.12
N SER A 481 -18.97 -39.10 9.46
CA SER A 481 -19.14 -38.01 8.50
C SER A 481 -19.19 -36.66 9.18
N GLY A 482 -18.78 -35.62 8.45
CA GLY A 482 -18.91 -34.22 8.82
C GLY A 482 -19.53 -33.42 7.68
N LEU A 483 -20.45 -32.52 7.99
CA LEU A 483 -20.97 -31.52 7.07
C LEU A 483 -20.86 -30.16 7.75
N ALA A 484 -20.31 -29.17 7.05
CA ALA A 484 -20.28 -27.79 7.50
C ALA A 484 -20.70 -26.86 6.37
N LEU A 485 -21.71 -26.03 6.61
CA LEU A 485 -22.15 -24.97 5.71
C LEU A 485 -22.04 -23.64 6.44
N THR A 486 -21.39 -22.66 5.83
CA THR A 486 -21.35 -21.28 6.32
C THR A 486 -21.79 -20.34 5.21
N VAL A 487 -22.70 -19.44 5.52
CA VAL A 487 -23.13 -18.34 4.65
C VAL A 487 -22.89 -17.05 5.41
N ALA A 488 -22.20 -16.09 4.81
CA ALA A 488 -21.98 -14.79 5.42
C ALA A 488 -22.21 -13.68 4.39
N SER A 489 -22.99 -12.66 4.76
CA SER A 489 -23.35 -11.57 3.86
C SER A 489 -23.35 -10.22 4.59
N PRO A 490 -22.61 -9.22 4.10
CA PRO A 490 -22.78 -7.84 4.51
C PRO A 490 -23.85 -7.17 3.65
N ILE A 491 -24.95 -6.77 4.27
CA ILE A 491 -26.04 -6.03 3.65
C ILE A 491 -25.86 -4.55 3.98
N ARG A 492 -25.88 -3.69 2.96
CA ARG A 492 -25.93 -2.23 3.13
C ARG A 492 -27.39 -1.80 3.27
N LEU A 493 -27.69 -1.04 4.32
CA LEU A 493 -29.01 -0.46 4.59
C LEU A 493 -28.84 1.07 4.71
N GLY A 494 -28.89 1.77 3.57
CA GLY A 494 -28.57 3.20 3.50
C GLY A 494 -27.12 3.48 3.93
N ARG A 495 -26.93 4.34 4.96
CA ARG A 495 -25.62 4.63 5.57
C ARG A 495 -25.15 3.57 6.59
N SER A 496 -26.01 2.62 6.94
CA SER A 496 -25.76 1.58 7.94
C SER A 496 -25.35 0.26 7.29
N HIS A 497 -24.63 -0.56 8.05
CA HIS A 497 -24.18 -1.88 7.60
C HIS A 497 -24.71 -2.96 8.53
N MET A 498 -25.26 -4.02 7.94
CA MET A 498 -25.73 -5.21 8.64
C MET A 498 -24.96 -6.44 8.16
N GLY A 499 -24.22 -7.08 9.06
CA GLY A 499 -23.55 -8.35 8.79
C GLY A 499 -24.42 -9.52 9.24
N LEU A 500 -24.69 -10.44 8.32
CA LEU A 500 -25.31 -11.73 8.59
C LEU A 500 -24.27 -12.84 8.50
N ARG A 501 -24.30 -13.77 9.45
CA ARG A 501 -23.53 -15.01 9.39
C ARG A 501 -24.39 -16.17 9.86
N PHE A 502 -24.45 -17.21 9.05
CA PHE A 502 -25.12 -18.46 9.33
C PHE A 502 -24.09 -19.58 9.25
N ARG A 503 -24.08 -20.49 10.23
CA ARG A 503 -23.25 -21.69 10.20
C ARG A 503 -24.02 -22.90 10.71
N TYR A 504 -24.11 -23.91 9.87
CA TYR A 504 -24.65 -25.23 10.20
C TYR A 504 -23.52 -26.25 10.20
N THR A 505 -23.45 -27.09 11.23
CA THR A 505 -22.51 -28.22 11.30
C THR A 505 -23.23 -29.48 11.74
N LEU A 506 -22.93 -30.60 11.10
CA LEU A 506 -23.41 -31.91 11.43
C LEU A 506 -22.22 -32.87 11.51
N ASP A 507 -21.97 -33.40 12.69
CA ASP A 507 -20.96 -34.42 12.95
C ASP A 507 -21.66 -35.72 13.35
N LYS A 508 -21.34 -36.80 12.64
CA LYS A 508 -21.86 -38.14 12.92
C LYS A 508 -20.70 -39.02 13.34
N TYR A 509 -20.86 -39.69 14.48
CA TYR A 509 -19.97 -40.72 15.00
C TYR A 509 -20.73 -42.05 15.07
N LYS A 510 -20.05 -43.13 15.48
CA LYS A 510 -20.67 -44.45 15.62
C LYS A 510 -21.87 -44.44 16.60
N ASN A 511 -21.71 -43.79 17.75
CA ASN A 511 -22.70 -43.81 18.83
C ASN A 511 -23.30 -42.44 19.15
N SER A 512 -22.94 -41.40 18.40
CA SER A 512 -23.42 -40.03 18.65
C SER A 512 -23.58 -39.24 17.36
N ARG A 513 -24.49 -38.26 17.41
CA ARG A 513 -24.69 -37.28 16.34
C ARG A 513 -24.84 -35.90 16.95
N THR A 514 -24.00 -34.97 16.52
CA THR A 514 -24.06 -33.58 16.94
C THR A 514 -24.49 -32.70 15.79
N ARG A 515 -25.53 -31.90 16.01
CA ARG A 515 -26.00 -30.85 15.09
C ARG A 515 -25.79 -29.52 15.78
N SER A 516 -25.10 -28.59 15.14
CA SER A 516 -24.97 -27.22 15.66
C SER A 516 -25.44 -26.21 14.60
N PHE A 517 -26.13 -25.19 15.08
CA PHE A 517 -26.62 -24.06 14.31
C PHE A 517 -26.15 -22.80 15.00
N ASN A 518 -25.51 -21.91 14.24
CA ASN A 518 -25.01 -20.65 14.75
C ASN A 518 -25.51 -19.54 13.83
N ILE A 519 -26.13 -18.52 14.41
CA ILE A 519 -26.55 -17.31 13.70
C ILE A 519 -25.86 -16.11 14.34
N GLY A 520 -25.33 -15.23 13.50
CA GLY A 520 -24.67 -14.00 13.88
C GLY A 520 -25.29 -12.84 13.12
N LEU A 521 -25.70 -11.82 13.86
CA LEU A 521 -26.25 -10.57 13.36
C LEU A 521 -25.39 -9.44 13.92
N LYS A 522 -24.81 -8.62 13.06
CA LYS A 522 -24.07 -7.43 13.46
C LYS A 522 -24.71 -6.22 12.81
N ILE A 523 -25.20 -5.29 13.59
CA ILE A 523 -25.79 -4.05 13.11
C ILE A 523 -24.91 -2.91 13.60
N GLN A 524 -24.46 -2.08 12.65
CA GLN A 524 -23.77 -0.85 12.95
C GLN A 524 -24.65 0.32 12.49
N ALA A 525 -25.01 1.17 13.45
CA ALA A 525 -25.72 2.41 13.19
C ALA A 525 -24.94 3.54 13.87
N TYR A 526 -24.40 4.47 13.07
CA TYR A 526 -23.56 5.56 13.58
C TYR A 526 -22.38 5.03 14.43
N LYS A 527 -22.25 5.50 15.68
CA LYS A 527 -21.19 5.12 16.64
C LYS A 527 -21.60 3.99 17.60
N THR A 528 -22.73 3.34 17.38
CA THR A 528 -23.19 2.20 18.18
C THR A 528 -23.14 0.91 17.37
N HIS A 529 -22.87 -0.19 18.07
CA HIS A 529 -22.81 -1.52 17.48
C HIS A 529 -23.63 -2.49 18.32
N LEU A 530 -24.51 -3.22 17.66
CA LEU A 530 -25.28 -4.30 18.23
C LEU A 530 -24.85 -5.61 17.58
N ASN A 531 -24.38 -6.56 18.37
CA ASN A 531 -24.10 -7.91 17.92
C ASN A 531 -25.03 -8.90 18.62
N TYR A 532 -25.73 -9.71 17.85
CA TYR A 532 -26.49 -10.85 18.35
C TYR A 532 -25.84 -12.14 17.84
N ILE A 533 -25.65 -13.10 18.74
CA ILE A 533 -25.08 -14.42 18.46
C ILE A 533 -26.02 -15.46 19.05
N GLY A 534 -26.69 -16.26 18.22
CA GLY A 534 -27.47 -17.41 18.65
C GLY A 534 -26.70 -18.70 18.37
N ASN A 535 -26.53 -19.54 19.38
CA ASN A 535 -25.87 -20.83 19.27
C ASN A 535 -26.82 -21.92 19.77
N PHE A 536 -27.19 -22.81 18.87
CA PHE A 536 -27.94 -24.03 19.19
C PHE A 536 -27.06 -25.23 18.90
N ARG A 537 -26.99 -26.18 19.83
CA ARG A 537 -26.30 -27.45 19.65
C ARG A 537 -27.13 -28.55 20.26
N LYS A 538 -27.33 -29.63 19.50
CA LYS A 538 -28.00 -30.84 19.92
C LYS A 538 -27.07 -32.02 19.68
N THR A 539 -26.67 -32.68 20.75
CA THR A 539 -25.92 -33.94 20.71
C THR A 539 -26.84 -35.05 21.15
N THR A 540 -27.07 -36.01 20.26
CA THR A 540 -27.85 -37.21 20.52
C THR A 540 -26.90 -38.39 20.58
N ASN A 541 -26.81 -39.04 21.73
CA ASN A 541 -26.13 -40.30 21.93
C ASN A 541 -27.15 -41.45 21.92
N GLN A 542 -26.71 -42.70 22.02
CA GLN A 542 -27.61 -43.87 22.08
C GLN A 542 -28.62 -43.81 23.24
N THR A 543 -28.22 -43.24 24.38
CA THR A 543 -29.02 -43.21 25.61
C THR A 543 -29.52 -41.82 25.97
N ASN A 544 -28.74 -40.78 25.70
CA ASN A 544 -28.99 -39.43 26.19
C ASN A 544 -29.05 -38.39 25.07
N MET A 545 -29.86 -37.36 25.28
CA MET A 545 -29.96 -36.21 24.40
C MET A 545 -29.59 -34.95 25.16
N ASN A 546 -28.51 -34.29 24.74
CA ASN A 546 -28.08 -33.02 25.29
C ASN A 546 -28.40 -31.91 24.29
N ILE A 547 -29.21 -30.96 24.71
CA ILE A 547 -29.52 -29.75 23.95
C ILE A 547 -28.90 -28.58 24.70
N SER A 548 -28.30 -27.64 23.98
CA SER A 548 -27.82 -26.36 24.49
C SER A 548 -28.25 -25.26 23.52
N SER A 549 -28.99 -24.27 24.00
CA SER A 549 -29.46 -23.14 23.19
C SER A 549 -29.17 -21.84 23.93
N ILE A 550 -28.21 -21.06 23.44
CA ILE A 550 -27.75 -19.84 24.08
C ILE A 550 -27.80 -18.69 23.08
N SER A 551 -28.44 -17.59 23.45
CA SER A 551 -28.35 -16.33 22.72
C SER A 551 -27.52 -15.32 23.49
N LYS A 552 -26.66 -14.60 22.80
CA LYS A 552 -25.83 -13.53 23.35
C LYS A 552 -26.09 -12.23 22.61
N LEU A 553 -26.49 -11.19 23.33
CA LEU A 553 -26.63 -9.83 22.83
C LEU A 553 -25.48 -8.99 23.37
N ILE A 554 -24.79 -8.27 22.50
CA ILE A 554 -23.68 -7.38 22.85
C ILE A 554 -23.99 -6.02 22.28
N PHE A 555 -24.14 -5.04 23.16
CA PHE A 555 -24.25 -3.64 22.81
C PHE A 555 -22.94 -2.94 23.13
N SER A 556 -22.40 -2.14 22.20
CA SER A 556 -21.22 -1.33 22.45
C SER A 556 -21.37 0.05 21.82
N SER A 557 -20.80 1.06 22.48
CA SER A 557 -20.89 2.45 22.03
C SER A 557 -19.51 3.09 21.98
N SER A 558 -19.31 3.89 20.93
CA SER A 558 -18.14 4.76 20.73
C SER A 558 -18.53 6.25 20.71
N LEU A 559 -19.71 6.59 21.24
CA LEU A 559 -20.19 7.97 21.34
C LEU A 559 -19.23 8.83 22.18
N LEU A 560 -18.65 8.25 23.23
CA LEU A 560 -17.67 8.90 24.09
C LEU A 560 -16.27 8.74 23.48
N LYS A 561 -15.54 9.84 23.29
CA LYS A 561 -14.21 9.83 22.65
C LYS A 561 -13.16 9.04 23.46
N ILE A 562 -13.28 9.06 24.78
CA ILE A 562 -12.26 8.57 25.72
C ILE A 562 -12.56 7.15 26.23
N ILE A 563 -13.84 6.79 26.34
CA ILE A 563 -14.27 5.50 26.89
C ILE A 563 -15.19 4.75 25.93
N ARG A 564 -15.08 3.43 25.92
CA ARG A 564 -15.92 2.54 25.10
C ARG A 564 -16.66 1.56 26.01
N PRO A 565 -17.90 1.88 26.43
CA PRO A 565 -18.72 0.96 27.19
C PRO A 565 -19.27 -0.15 26.29
N GLN A 566 -19.34 -1.36 26.85
CA GLN A 566 -19.94 -2.53 26.23
C GLN A 566 -20.72 -3.32 27.27
N ILE A 567 -21.95 -3.71 26.92
CA ILE A 567 -22.82 -4.57 27.72
C ILE A 567 -23.02 -5.87 26.96
N SER A 568 -22.94 -7.00 27.66
CA SER A 568 -23.16 -8.33 27.12
C SER A 568 -24.19 -9.07 27.96
N LEU A 569 -25.25 -9.56 27.33
CA LEU A 569 -26.29 -10.36 27.95
C LEU A 569 -26.31 -11.72 27.28
N SER A 570 -26.18 -12.80 28.04
CA SER A 570 -26.31 -14.18 27.55
C SER A 570 -27.52 -14.83 28.20
N TYR A 571 -28.39 -15.40 27.39
CA TYR A 571 -29.62 -16.05 27.80
C TYR A 571 -29.55 -17.53 27.41
N ASP A 572 -29.82 -18.41 28.37
CA ASP A 572 -29.94 -19.85 28.15
C ASP A 572 -31.42 -20.18 27.98
N HIS A 573 -31.79 -20.56 26.75
CA HIS A 573 -33.18 -20.87 26.39
C HIS A 573 -33.66 -22.20 26.95
N ASN A 574 -32.75 -23.12 27.28
CA ASN A 574 -33.14 -24.42 27.84
C ASN A 574 -33.47 -24.30 29.32
N ALA A 575 -32.68 -23.52 30.05
CA ALA A 575 -32.92 -23.21 31.45
C ALA A 575 -33.89 -22.02 31.66
N ASN A 576 -34.40 -21.44 30.56
CA ASN A 576 -35.29 -20.27 30.51
C ASN A 576 -34.83 -19.12 31.42
N ARG A 577 -33.51 -18.84 31.44
CA ARG A 577 -32.92 -17.87 32.35
C ARG A 577 -31.73 -17.14 31.74
N LEU A 578 -31.49 -15.93 32.24
CA LEU A 578 -30.30 -15.17 31.92
C LEU A 578 -29.06 -15.85 32.54
N SER A 579 -28.15 -16.34 31.71
CA SER A 579 -27.00 -17.14 32.13
C SER A 579 -25.78 -16.31 32.48
N LYS A 580 -25.55 -15.19 31.78
CA LYS A 580 -24.41 -14.30 32.02
C LYS A 580 -24.74 -12.83 31.72
N ILE A 581 -24.35 -11.94 32.63
CA ILE A 581 -24.34 -10.48 32.42
C ILE A 581 -22.88 -10.02 32.44
N GLY A 582 -22.49 -9.19 31.49
CA GLY A 582 -21.16 -8.61 31.43
C GLY A 582 -21.22 -7.11 31.14
N PHE A 583 -20.46 -6.32 31.88
CA PHE A 583 -20.18 -4.92 31.59
C PHE A 583 -18.69 -4.75 31.39
N TYR A 584 -18.30 -4.09 30.29
CA TYR A 584 -16.91 -3.85 29.94
C TYR A 584 -16.72 -2.37 29.65
N LEU A 585 -15.63 -1.81 30.14
CA LEU A 585 -15.26 -0.43 29.91
C LEU A 585 -13.80 -0.36 29.50
N HIS A 586 -13.54 0.14 28.30
CA HIS A 586 -12.18 0.34 27.80
C HIS A 586 -11.86 1.82 27.73
N LYS A 587 -10.73 2.23 28.29
CA LYS A 587 -10.22 3.61 28.27
C LYS A 587 -8.78 3.62 27.78
N ARG A 588 -8.47 4.45 26.79
CA ARG A 588 -7.08 4.77 26.45
C ARG A 588 -6.62 5.88 27.39
N LEU A 589 -5.62 5.59 28.23
CA LEU A 589 -5.10 6.57 29.19
C LEU A 589 -4.14 7.55 28.51
N PHE A 590 -3.28 7.05 27.61
CA PHE A 590 -2.33 7.81 26.80
C PHE A 590 -1.95 7.01 25.54
N ARG A 591 -1.04 7.53 24.68
CA ARG A 591 -0.69 6.87 23.40
C ARG A 591 -0.19 5.43 23.57
N ARG A 592 0.50 5.12 24.66
CA ARG A 592 1.11 3.80 24.91
C ARG A 592 0.34 2.92 25.93
N GLY A 593 -0.72 3.44 26.56
CA GLY A 593 -1.40 2.78 27.70
C GLY A 593 -2.92 2.63 27.53
N GLN A 594 -3.44 1.44 27.84
CA GLN A 594 -4.87 1.12 27.83
C GLN A 594 -5.30 0.47 29.15
N LEU A 595 -6.41 0.93 29.70
CA LEU A 595 -7.07 0.33 30.86
C LEU A 595 -8.41 -0.31 30.44
N SER A 596 -8.70 -1.49 30.96
CA SER A 596 -9.95 -2.21 30.72
C SER A 596 -10.52 -2.71 32.04
N LEU A 597 -11.79 -2.38 32.32
CA LEU A 597 -12.56 -2.93 33.42
C LEU A 597 -13.59 -3.92 32.87
N SER A 598 -13.75 -5.06 33.53
CA SER A 598 -14.74 -6.07 33.21
C SER A 598 -15.45 -6.51 34.50
N LEU A 599 -16.77 -6.41 34.51
CA LEU A 599 -17.64 -6.88 35.57
C LEU A 599 -18.53 -7.97 34.96
N GLU A 600 -18.44 -9.20 35.47
CA GLU A 600 -19.25 -10.31 34.96
C GLU A 600 -19.99 -11.01 36.10
N ASP A 601 -21.28 -11.26 35.90
CA ASP A 601 -22.14 -12.10 36.74
C ASP A 601 -22.56 -13.32 35.91
N ASN A 602 -21.90 -14.45 36.14
CA ASN A 602 -22.15 -15.71 35.48
C ASN A 602 -23.02 -16.61 36.36
N ARG A 603 -24.33 -16.44 36.18
CA ARG A 603 -25.39 -17.11 36.95
C ARG A 603 -25.50 -18.60 36.65
N ALA A 604 -25.00 -19.05 35.51
CA ALA A 604 -24.94 -20.48 35.19
C ALA A 604 -24.03 -21.25 36.16
N PHE A 605 -22.91 -20.63 36.56
CA PHE A 605 -21.92 -21.21 37.48
C PHE A 605 -21.91 -20.53 38.86
N ASN A 606 -22.85 -19.62 39.13
CA ASN A 606 -22.90 -18.80 40.34
C ASN A 606 -21.56 -18.09 40.64
N THR A 607 -20.96 -17.49 39.61
CA THR A 607 -19.65 -16.82 39.70
C THR A 607 -19.78 -15.34 39.37
N LYS A 608 -19.30 -14.48 40.28
CA LYS A 608 -19.16 -13.04 40.05
C LYS A 608 -17.69 -12.69 39.96
N SER A 609 -17.30 -12.05 38.87
CA SER A 609 -15.91 -11.66 38.63
C SER A 609 -15.75 -10.19 38.29
N ILE A 610 -14.75 -9.55 38.91
CA ILE A 610 -14.28 -8.21 38.59
C ILE A 610 -12.86 -8.37 38.07
N MET A 611 -12.57 -7.82 36.89
CA MET A 611 -11.25 -7.87 36.28
C MET A 611 -10.82 -6.48 35.83
N LEU A 612 -9.62 -6.08 36.24
CA LEU A 612 -8.94 -4.88 35.80
C LEU A 612 -7.71 -5.30 34.99
N THR A 613 -7.56 -4.77 33.78
CA THR A 613 -6.40 -5.04 32.93
C THR A 613 -5.77 -3.73 32.46
N PHE A 614 -4.48 -3.57 32.72
CA PHE A 614 -3.66 -2.49 32.20
C PHE A 614 -2.68 -3.04 31.18
N ASN A 615 -2.69 -2.48 29.97
CA ASN A 615 -1.75 -2.80 28.91
C ASN A 615 -0.86 -1.59 28.63
N LEU A 616 0.45 -1.77 28.65
CA LEU A 616 1.46 -0.77 28.32
C LEU A 616 2.32 -1.29 27.18
N SER A 617 2.33 -0.57 26.06
CA SER A 617 3.14 -0.92 24.88
C SER A 617 4.28 0.09 24.74
N THR A 618 5.51 -0.32 25.03
CA THR A 618 6.71 0.50 24.82
C THR A 618 7.28 0.23 23.43
N ASP A 619 8.46 0.77 23.13
CA ASP A 619 9.15 0.46 21.88
C ASP A 619 9.93 -0.88 22.01
N PHE A 620 10.36 -1.23 23.22
CA PHE A 620 11.18 -2.40 23.53
C PHE A 620 10.40 -3.65 23.99
N ALA A 621 9.23 -3.50 24.61
CA ALA A 621 8.42 -4.62 25.13
C ALA A 621 6.93 -4.26 25.28
N ASP A 622 6.08 -5.28 25.37
CA ASP A 622 4.67 -5.14 25.78
C ASP A 622 4.48 -5.71 27.19
N PHE A 623 3.73 -4.97 28.01
CA PHE A 623 3.41 -5.31 29.40
C PHE A 623 1.89 -5.39 29.59
N THR A 624 1.43 -6.42 30.28
CA THR A 624 0.03 -6.62 30.65
C THR A 624 -0.06 -7.00 32.12
N SER A 625 -0.72 -6.14 32.90
CA SER A 625 -1.03 -6.36 34.31
C SER A 625 -2.52 -6.62 34.46
N ARG A 626 -2.90 -7.74 35.07
CA ARG A 626 -4.30 -8.14 35.23
C ARG A 626 -4.59 -8.56 36.66
N GLY A 627 -5.43 -7.79 37.34
CA GLY A 627 -6.06 -8.21 38.59
C GLY A 627 -7.45 -8.79 38.31
N ILE A 628 -7.75 -9.95 38.88
CA ILE A 628 -9.07 -10.57 38.83
C ILE A 628 -9.52 -10.97 40.24
N CYS A 629 -10.76 -10.66 40.58
CA CYS A 629 -11.41 -11.17 41.78
C CYS A 629 -12.63 -11.97 41.35
N SER A 630 -12.69 -13.27 41.64
CA SER A 630 -13.83 -14.13 41.33
C SER A 630 -14.29 -14.86 42.59
N ASN A 631 -15.56 -14.67 42.99
CA ASN A 631 -16.14 -15.32 44.19
C ASN A 631 -15.24 -15.23 45.45
N ARG A 632 -14.54 -14.10 45.63
CA ARG A 632 -13.56 -13.81 46.72
C ARG A 632 -12.14 -14.36 46.52
N GLN A 633 -11.87 -15.13 45.47
CA GLN A 633 -10.51 -15.48 45.09
C GLN A 633 -9.89 -14.36 44.27
N ILE A 634 -8.75 -13.85 44.74
CA ILE A 634 -7.98 -12.82 44.03
C ILE A 634 -6.86 -13.52 43.26
N GLY A 635 -6.78 -13.22 41.98
CA GLY A 635 -5.67 -13.58 41.10
C GLY A 635 -5.02 -12.32 40.56
N PHE A 636 -3.71 -12.36 40.42
CA PHE A 636 -2.95 -11.33 39.74
C PHE A 636 -2.06 -11.97 38.70
N ASN A 637 -2.11 -11.50 37.47
CA ASN A 637 -1.30 -11.98 36.36
C ASN A 637 -0.50 -10.82 35.78
N GLU A 638 0.81 -11.00 35.71
CA GLU A 638 1.73 -10.13 34.99
C GLU A 638 2.22 -10.88 33.75
N MET A 639 2.25 -10.19 32.62
CA MET A 639 2.77 -10.73 31.38
C MET A 639 3.64 -9.69 30.70
N GLN A 640 4.83 -10.12 30.32
CA GLN A 640 5.82 -9.31 29.64
C GLN A 640 6.34 -10.07 28.44
N LYS A 641 6.50 -9.40 27.32
CA LYS A 641 7.07 -10.01 26.12
C LYS A 641 7.85 -9.02 25.28
N GLY A 642 8.84 -9.51 24.59
CA GLY A 642 9.66 -8.74 23.67
C GLY A 642 10.60 -9.63 22.87
N SER A 643 11.47 -8.97 22.12
CA SER A 643 12.48 -9.60 21.27
C SER A 643 13.74 -8.77 21.30
N ILE A 644 14.88 -9.44 21.23
CA ILE A 644 16.21 -8.84 21.17
C ILE A 644 16.83 -9.21 19.83
N ARG A 645 17.45 -8.24 19.16
CA ARG A 645 18.09 -8.43 17.86
C ARG A 645 19.51 -7.93 17.91
N TYR A 646 20.42 -8.77 17.45
CA TYR A 646 21.80 -8.37 17.29
C TYR A 646 22.02 -7.75 15.89
N ASN A 647 22.43 -6.48 15.85
CA ASN A 647 22.89 -5.81 14.65
C ASN A 647 24.41 -5.93 14.56
N ARG A 648 24.89 -6.79 13.67
CA ARG A 648 26.32 -7.02 13.45
C ARG A 648 27.04 -5.79 12.89
N HIS A 649 26.40 -5.06 11.98
CA HIS A 649 26.98 -3.89 11.31
C HIS A 649 27.28 -2.77 12.32
N MET A 650 26.32 -2.48 13.21
CA MET A 650 26.47 -1.48 14.26
C MET A 650 27.07 -2.02 15.58
N LYS A 651 27.34 -3.34 15.65
CA LYS A 651 27.75 -4.05 16.89
C LYS A 651 26.84 -3.74 18.09
N SER A 652 25.55 -3.61 17.86
CA SER A 652 24.57 -3.17 18.88
C SER A 652 23.42 -4.16 19.05
N PHE A 653 22.75 -4.08 20.20
CA PHE A 653 21.53 -4.84 20.48
C PHE A 653 20.33 -3.92 20.39
N ARG A 654 19.30 -4.37 19.68
CA ARG A 654 18.02 -3.67 19.61
C ARG A 654 16.93 -4.47 20.31
N PHE A 655 16.21 -3.80 21.19
CA PHE A 655 15.05 -4.37 21.87
C PHE A 655 13.79 -3.91 21.17
N VAL A 656 12.93 -4.86 20.81
CA VAL A 656 11.69 -4.59 20.10
C VAL A 656 10.55 -5.38 20.71
N LYS A 657 9.36 -4.79 20.80
CA LYS A 657 8.20 -5.48 21.39
C LYS A 657 7.62 -6.65 20.57
N ARG A 658 8.00 -6.77 19.30
CA ARG A 658 7.47 -7.80 18.39
C ARG A 658 8.45 -8.96 18.28
N ASN A 659 7.94 -10.18 18.41
CA ASN A 659 8.67 -11.40 18.10
C ASN A 659 9.33 -11.29 16.71
N GLY A 660 10.61 -11.64 16.64
CA GLY A 660 11.43 -11.48 15.45
C GLY A 660 11.95 -12.80 14.87
N ILE A 661 11.78 -13.94 15.56
CA ILE A 661 12.27 -15.23 15.04
C ILE A 661 11.54 -15.55 13.74
N GLY A 662 12.31 -15.87 12.70
CA GLY A 662 11.85 -16.12 11.34
C GLY A 662 11.54 -14.85 10.55
N ALA A 663 11.68 -13.65 11.12
CA ALA A 663 11.52 -12.39 10.39
C ALA A 663 12.87 -11.87 9.90
N GLY A 664 12.85 -11.16 8.76
CA GLY A 664 13.99 -10.38 8.28
C GLY A 664 13.96 -8.96 8.83
N SER A 665 15.14 -8.40 9.06
CA SER A 665 15.33 -6.98 9.38
C SER A 665 16.35 -6.39 8.43
N ALA A 666 16.27 -5.07 8.21
CA ALA A 666 17.25 -4.35 7.40
C ALA A 666 17.67 -3.04 8.08
N VAL A 667 18.93 -2.69 7.93
CA VAL A 667 19.46 -1.36 8.25
C VAL A 667 20.02 -0.77 6.97
N VAL A 668 19.61 0.44 6.64
CA VAL A 668 20.12 1.15 5.47
C VAL A 668 21.23 2.10 5.92
N SER A 669 22.44 1.89 5.41
CA SER A 669 23.64 2.65 5.74
C SER A 669 24.19 3.33 4.48
N PRO A 670 23.79 4.58 4.21
CA PRO A 670 24.36 5.36 3.12
C PRO A 670 25.76 5.86 3.50
N PHE A 671 26.66 5.91 2.52
CA PHE A 671 28.05 6.36 2.72
C PHE A 671 28.57 7.10 1.50
N LEU A 672 29.53 7.99 1.71
CA LEU A 672 30.22 8.70 0.64
C LEU A 672 31.29 7.80 0.02
N ASP A 673 31.05 7.37 -1.22
CA ASP A 673 31.95 6.53 -2.02
C ASP A 673 32.76 7.43 -2.96
N ASP A 674 33.93 7.87 -2.47
CA ASP A 674 34.78 8.82 -3.20
C ASP A 674 35.53 8.15 -4.37
N ASN A 675 35.78 6.84 -4.28
CA ASN A 675 36.55 6.10 -5.26
C ASN A 675 35.68 5.34 -6.29
N TYR A 676 34.35 5.38 -6.12
CA TYR A 676 33.34 4.75 -6.94
C TYR A 676 33.49 3.23 -7.07
N ASN A 677 33.86 2.56 -5.98
CA ASN A 677 34.00 1.10 -5.95
C ASN A 677 32.73 0.37 -5.44
N GLY A 678 31.74 1.11 -4.92
CA GLY A 678 30.48 0.58 -4.39
C GLY A 678 30.58 -0.15 -3.05
N LEU A 679 31.74 -0.13 -2.39
CA LEU A 679 32.02 -0.78 -1.12
C LEU A 679 32.35 0.27 -0.07
N LEU A 680 31.86 0.07 1.15
CA LEU A 680 32.20 0.94 2.28
C LEU A 680 33.66 0.69 2.70
N ASP A 681 34.55 1.63 2.39
CA ASP A 681 35.98 1.56 2.73
C ASP A 681 36.31 2.22 4.08
N ILE A 682 37.49 1.89 4.63
CA ILE A 682 37.98 2.47 5.88
C ILE A 682 38.33 3.95 5.63
N GLY A 683 37.61 4.85 6.29
CA GLY A 683 37.84 6.30 6.22
C GLY A 683 36.71 7.07 5.51
N GLU A 684 35.80 6.36 4.85
CA GLU A 684 34.60 6.94 4.24
C GLU A 684 33.56 7.32 5.30
N THR A 685 32.89 8.45 5.08
CA THR A 685 31.87 8.99 5.98
C THR A 685 30.48 8.44 5.67
N THR A 686 29.75 8.06 6.71
CA THR A 686 28.33 7.69 6.64
C THR A 686 27.44 8.93 6.54
N LEU A 687 26.28 8.78 5.90
CA LEU A 687 25.32 9.87 5.66
C LEU A 687 23.96 9.51 6.28
N SER A 688 23.55 10.25 7.32
CA SER A 688 22.30 10.01 8.05
C SER A 688 21.05 10.58 7.38
N ASP A 689 21.21 11.58 6.52
CA ASP A 689 20.08 12.41 6.07
C ASP A 689 19.30 11.79 4.90
N LEU A 690 19.92 10.82 4.21
CA LEU A 690 19.29 10.12 3.09
C LEU A 690 18.02 9.38 3.55
N LYS A 691 16.89 9.80 3.01
CA LYS A 691 15.60 9.15 3.19
C LYS A 691 15.48 7.99 2.23
N THR A 692 15.16 6.84 2.79
CA THR A 692 14.87 5.62 2.05
C THR A 692 13.49 5.11 2.38
N ARG A 693 12.97 4.26 1.51
CA ARG A 693 11.70 3.58 1.69
C ARG A 693 11.78 2.16 1.18
N ILE A 694 11.29 1.21 1.97
CA ILE A 694 11.04 -0.16 1.55
C ILE A 694 9.53 -0.37 1.44
N GLY A 695 9.05 -0.76 0.26
CA GLY A 695 7.64 -1.00 0.00
C GLY A 695 7.03 -2.03 0.97
N GLY A 696 5.93 -1.66 1.63
CA GLY A 696 5.24 -2.55 2.60
C GLY A 696 5.85 -2.59 4.00
N ALA A 697 6.93 -1.84 4.25
CA ALA A 697 7.58 -1.71 5.54
C ALA A 697 7.34 -0.33 6.16
N SER A 698 7.38 -0.24 7.49
CA SER A 698 7.42 1.05 8.19
C SER A 698 8.85 1.30 8.67
N VAL A 699 9.39 2.47 8.37
CA VAL A 699 10.69 2.89 8.89
C VAL A 699 10.57 3.11 10.39
N ILE A 700 11.46 2.51 11.16
CA ILE A 700 11.66 2.82 12.56
C ILE A 700 12.89 3.70 12.63
N ARG A 701 12.68 5.00 12.80
CA ARG A 701 13.74 5.95 13.14
C ARG A 701 13.61 6.27 14.62
N ASP A 702 14.61 5.86 15.41
CA ASP A 702 14.75 6.43 16.75
C ASP A 702 15.41 7.81 16.63
N ARG A 703 15.17 8.72 17.59
CA ARG A 703 15.78 10.07 17.53
C ARG A 703 17.30 10.06 17.61
N ASP A 704 17.86 8.99 18.18
CA ASP A 704 19.29 8.83 18.43
C ASP A 704 19.97 7.87 17.44
N GLU A 705 19.23 7.35 16.44
CA GLU A 705 19.78 6.42 15.45
C GLU A 705 20.11 7.12 14.13
N GLU A 706 21.38 6.97 13.72
CA GLU A 706 21.95 7.52 12.48
C GLU A 706 21.34 6.89 11.21
N PHE A 707 20.86 5.65 11.29
CA PHE A 707 20.45 4.84 10.15
C PHE A 707 18.97 4.46 10.15
N ALA A 708 18.40 4.32 8.95
CA ALA A 708 17.02 3.87 8.78
C ALA A 708 16.90 2.36 9.01
N PHE A 709 16.12 1.97 10.03
CA PHE A 709 15.87 0.57 10.34
C PHE A 709 14.49 0.11 9.91
N TYR A 710 14.42 -1.10 9.39
CA TYR A 710 13.22 -1.75 8.93
C TYR A 710 13.06 -3.11 9.58
N ASP A 711 11.87 -3.35 10.13
CA ASP A 711 11.55 -4.51 10.94
C ASP A 711 10.41 -5.31 10.31
N ASN A 712 10.39 -6.62 10.59
CA ASN A 712 9.29 -7.55 10.37
C ASN A 712 9.00 -7.71 8.87
N LEU A 713 10.10 -7.78 8.13
CA LEU A 713 10.13 -8.02 6.70
C LEU A 713 10.04 -9.54 6.47
N ARG A 714 9.41 -9.91 5.37
CA ARG A 714 9.27 -11.31 4.99
C ARG A 714 10.62 -11.82 4.50
N PRO A 715 11.19 -12.88 5.08
CA PRO A 715 12.45 -13.43 4.60
C PRO A 715 12.30 -14.07 3.21
N TYR A 716 13.43 -14.20 2.52
CA TYR A 716 13.59 -14.76 1.19
C TYR A 716 12.89 -14.01 0.06
N ASP A 717 12.16 -12.93 0.38
CA ASP A 717 11.48 -12.08 -0.60
C ASP A 717 12.42 -10.96 -1.05
N SER A 718 12.22 -10.52 -2.30
CA SER A 718 12.96 -9.43 -2.90
C SER A 718 12.25 -8.11 -2.61
N TYR A 719 12.99 -7.15 -2.07
CA TYR A 719 12.52 -5.82 -1.73
C TYR A 719 13.22 -4.77 -2.57
N LEU A 720 12.43 -3.82 -3.09
CA LEU A 720 12.95 -2.59 -3.70
C LEU A 720 13.11 -1.54 -2.60
N VAL A 721 14.33 -1.05 -2.45
CA VAL A 721 14.70 0.09 -1.63
C VAL A 721 14.65 1.31 -2.54
N GLU A 722 13.61 2.12 -2.37
CA GLU A 722 13.44 3.39 -3.06
C GLU A 722 14.20 4.47 -2.28
N ILE A 723 15.03 5.23 -2.99
CA ILE A 723 15.82 6.32 -2.41
C ILE A 723 15.23 7.65 -2.84
N ASP A 724 15.18 8.60 -1.90
CA ASP A 724 14.85 9.99 -2.21
C ASP A 724 16.15 10.81 -2.32
N PRO A 725 16.69 11.03 -3.54
CA PRO A 725 17.95 11.75 -3.70
C PRO A 725 17.87 13.20 -3.22
N TYR A 726 16.67 13.80 -3.23
CA TYR A 726 16.44 15.19 -2.78
C TYR A 726 16.42 15.35 -1.26
N SER A 727 16.61 14.27 -0.51
CA SER A 727 16.68 14.31 0.94
C SER A 727 18.07 14.64 1.48
N LEU A 728 19.09 14.63 0.63
CA LEU A 728 20.45 15.04 0.97
C LEU A 728 20.55 16.56 1.00
N ASP A 729 21.30 17.09 1.98
CA ASP A 729 21.52 18.53 2.12
C ASP A 729 22.41 19.10 1.00
N ASN A 730 23.39 18.32 0.53
CA ASN A 730 24.27 18.70 -0.57
C ASN A 730 23.71 18.21 -1.92
N PRO A 731 23.30 19.11 -2.84
CA PRO A 731 22.74 18.72 -4.13
C PRO A 731 23.75 18.09 -5.11
N MET A 732 25.06 18.19 -4.84
CA MET A 732 26.09 17.49 -5.60
C MET A 732 26.19 16.01 -5.23
N LEU A 733 25.66 15.61 -4.07
CA LEU A 733 25.67 14.23 -3.66
C LEU A 733 24.48 13.50 -4.27
N THR A 734 24.75 12.39 -4.93
CA THR A 734 23.70 11.56 -5.52
C THR A 734 23.97 10.09 -5.26
N PRO A 735 22.95 9.27 -4.97
CA PRO A 735 23.12 7.81 -4.91
C PRO A 735 23.66 7.28 -6.24
N ALA A 736 24.59 6.32 -6.20
CA ALA A 736 25.15 5.71 -7.42
C ALA A 736 24.07 5.05 -8.31
N HIS A 737 22.98 4.60 -7.69
CA HIS A 737 21.80 4.02 -8.32
C HIS A 737 20.53 4.57 -7.69
N GLU A 738 19.46 4.75 -8.48
CA GLU A 738 18.19 5.26 -7.96
C GLU A 738 17.48 4.28 -7.03
N ASN A 739 17.64 2.97 -7.28
CA ASN A 739 16.97 1.93 -6.50
C ASN A 739 17.90 0.73 -6.26
N TYR A 740 17.67 0.04 -5.14
CA TYR A 740 18.40 -1.17 -4.80
C TYR A 740 17.43 -2.33 -4.57
N ARG A 741 17.76 -3.50 -5.11
CA ARG A 741 17.02 -4.73 -4.89
C ARG A 741 17.79 -5.60 -3.90
N VAL A 742 17.15 -5.95 -2.79
CA VAL A 742 17.76 -6.76 -1.73
C VAL A 742 16.89 -7.96 -1.40
N VAL A 743 17.52 -9.11 -1.19
CA VAL A 743 16.87 -10.31 -0.63
C VAL A 743 17.21 -10.39 0.85
N LEU A 744 16.18 -10.44 1.68
CA LEU A 744 16.36 -10.42 3.14
C LEU A 744 16.38 -11.83 3.71
N LYS A 745 17.29 -12.07 4.65
CA LYS A 745 17.37 -13.35 5.36
C LYS A 745 16.68 -13.28 6.72
N PRO A 746 16.11 -14.39 7.21
CA PRO A 746 15.49 -14.41 8.53
C PRO A 746 16.54 -14.34 9.64
N ASN A 747 16.12 -13.94 10.84
CA ASN A 747 16.92 -13.97 12.07
C ASN A 747 18.17 -13.06 12.09
N ILE A 748 18.41 -12.27 11.05
CA ILE A 748 19.53 -11.34 10.96
C ILE A 748 19.07 -9.93 10.64
N VAL A 749 19.93 -8.97 10.92
CA VAL A 749 19.80 -7.59 10.43
C VAL A 749 20.69 -7.47 9.19
N THR A 750 20.06 -7.34 8.02
CA THR A 750 20.76 -7.18 6.74
C THR A 750 21.21 -5.74 6.60
N ALA A 751 22.51 -5.50 6.42
CA ALA A 751 23.02 -4.16 6.10
C ALA A 751 22.83 -3.88 4.60
N ILE A 752 22.24 -2.74 4.28
CA ILE A 752 22.03 -2.26 2.92
C ILE A 752 22.90 -1.02 2.79
N ASN A 753 24.12 -1.22 2.29
CA ASN A 753 25.07 -0.14 2.10
C ASN A 753 24.73 0.56 0.79
N ILE A 754 24.49 1.87 0.83
CA ILE A 754 24.12 2.68 -0.34
C ILE A 754 25.29 3.62 -0.65
N PRO A 755 26.05 3.38 -1.72
CA PRO A 755 27.08 4.31 -2.17
C PRO A 755 26.44 5.60 -2.67
N VAL A 756 26.89 6.72 -2.13
CA VAL A 756 26.57 8.08 -2.55
C VAL A 756 27.84 8.68 -3.11
N VAL A 757 27.74 9.22 -4.32
CA VAL A 757 28.87 9.74 -5.07
C VAL A 757 28.71 11.23 -5.29
N THR A 758 29.82 11.92 -5.54
CA THR A 758 29.76 13.30 -6.01
C THR A 758 29.43 13.31 -7.50
N ALA A 759 28.29 13.89 -7.86
CA ALA A 759 27.80 13.96 -9.22
C ALA A 759 28.63 14.92 -10.08
N GLY A 760 28.78 14.57 -11.36
CA GLY A 760 29.31 15.45 -12.37
C GLY A 760 28.26 16.39 -12.96
N GLU A 761 28.78 17.45 -13.58
CA GLU A 761 28.02 18.46 -14.31
C GLU A 761 28.36 18.39 -15.79
N ILE A 762 27.34 18.50 -16.64
CA ILE A 762 27.48 18.66 -18.09
C ILE A 762 26.99 20.05 -18.49
N ALA A 763 27.75 20.74 -19.34
CA ALA A 763 27.35 21.99 -19.95
C ALA A 763 27.67 22.01 -21.45
N GLY A 764 26.79 22.63 -22.23
CA GLY A 764 26.96 22.75 -23.67
C GLY A 764 25.98 23.73 -24.30
N LYS A 765 26.03 23.79 -25.63
CA LYS A 765 25.21 24.71 -26.42
C LYS A 765 24.68 24.05 -27.69
N VAL A 766 23.46 24.37 -28.05
CA VAL A 766 22.85 24.03 -29.34
C VAL A 766 22.70 25.28 -30.18
N ASP A 767 23.42 25.33 -31.29
CA ASP A 767 23.31 26.40 -32.26
C ASP A 767 22.61 25.92 -33.53
N ARG A 768 21.77 26.78 -34.12
CA ARG A 768 21.24 26.58 -35.47
C ARG A 768 22.14 27.25 -36.49
N ARG A 769 22.48 26.52 -37.56
CA ARG A 769 23.24 27.05 -38.69
C ARG A 769 22.37 27.98 -39.53
N ILE A 770 22.85 29.20 -39.77
CA ILE A 770 22.24 30.20 -40.65
C ILE A 770 23.24 30.60 -41.75
N LYS A 771 22.78 31.32 -42.78
CA LYS A 771 23.62 31.71 -43.93
C LYS A 771 24.90 32.48 -43.52
N ASN A 772 24.82 33.28 -42.43
CA ASN A 772 25.95 34.06 -41.89
C ASN A 772 26.23 33.69 -40.42
N GLY A 773 26.58 32.43 -40.15
CA GLY A 773 27.06 31.98 -38.83
C GLY A 773 26.14 30.98 -38.13
N SER A 774 26.14 31.00 -36.80
CA SER A 774 25.33 30.13 -35.95
C SER A 774 24.63 30.96 -34.87
N VAL A 775 23.38 30.60 -34.55
CA VAL A 775 22.59 31.29 -33.50
C VAL A 775 22.04 30.26 -32.53
N GLY A 776 22.26 30.49 -31.24
CA GLY A 776 21.76 29.63 -30.17
C GLY A 776 20.23 29.54 -30.19
N ILE A 777 19.70 28.34 -29.96
CA ILE A 777 18.26 28.08 -30.04
C ILE A 777 17.73 27.44 -28.76
N GLY A 778 16.75 28.11 -28.14
CA GLY A 778 16.05 27.61 -26.96
C GLY A 778 14.96 26.59 -27.27
N GLY A 779 14.59 25.81 -26.25
CA GLY A 779 13.50 24.83 -26.32
C GLY A 779 13.85 23.53 -27.05
N ILE A 780 15.12 23.31 -27.40
CA ILE A 780 15.59 22.05 -27.97
C ILE A 780 15.79 21.03 -26.85
N ARG A 781 15.24 19.83 -27.03
CA ARG A 781 15.33 18.73 -26.07
C ARG A 781 16.56 17.88 -26.38
N LEU A 782 17.49 17.84 -25.43
CA LEU A 782 18.59 16.89 -25.42
C LEU A 782 18.25 15.66 -24.59
N ILE A 783 18.79 14.52 -25.00
CA ILE A 783 18.71 13.25 -24.29
C ILE A 783 20.14 12.79 -24.01
N VAL A 784 20.47 12.69 -22.73
CA VAL A 784 21.75 12.17 -22.24
C VAL A 784 21.49 10.76 -21.70
N VAL A 785 22.13 9.75 -22.27
CA VAL A 785 21.91 8.34 -21.92
C VAL A 785 23.16 7.76 -21.29
N ASN A 786 23.03 7.22 -20.08
CA ASN A 786 24.08 6.39 -19.49
C ASN A 786 24.17 5.07 -20.27
N GLU A 787 25.34 4.73 -20.79
CA GLU A 787 25.51 3.58 -21.68
C GLU A 787 25.37 2.23 -20.97
N ILE A 788 25.59 2.17 -19.66
CA ILE A 788 25.50 0.94 -18.86
C ILE A 788 24.06 0.73 -18.37
N THR A 789 23.46 1.75 -17.73
CA THR A 789 22.13 1.61 -17.13
C THR A 789 20.99 1.85 -18.14
N GLY A 790 21.30 2.48 -19.28
CA GLY A 790 20.29 2.88 -20.27
C GLY A 790 19.32 3.96 -19.76
N LYS A 791 19.65 4.61 -18.64
CA LYS A 791 18.90 5.73 -18.07
C LYS A 791 19.01 6.94 -18.99
N GLU A 792 17.88 7.57 -19.28
CA GLU A 792 17.79 8.77 -20.10
C GLU A 792 17.50 9.99 -19.22
N THR A 793 18.37 10.99 -19.30
CA THR A 793 18.18 12.30 -18.68
C THR A 793 17.81 13.29 -19.79
N GLN A 794 16.66 13.95 -19.62
CA GLN A 794 16.18 14.94 -20.58
C GLN A 794 16.55 16.35 -20.16
N LEU A 795 17.16 17.09 -21.07
CA LEU A 795 17.59 18.48 -20.89
C LEU A 795 16.87 19.35 -21.91
N ILE A 796 16.63 20.63 -21.57
CA ILE A 796 16.04 21.60 -22.47
C ILE A 796 16.98 22.80 -22.55
N THR A 797 17.24 23.29 -23.75
CA THR A 797 18.08 24.48 -23.96
C THR A 797 17.37 25.75 -23.52
N PHE A 798 18.12 26.66 -22.89
CA PHE A 798 17.69 28.02 -22.58
C PHE A 798 17.60 28.87 -23.85
N ASN A 799 17.03 30.08 -23.74
CA ASN A 799 16.78 30.97 -24.89
C ASN A 799 18.02 31.26 -25.75
N ASN A 800 19.21 31.27 -25.14
CA ASN A 800 20.49 31.50 -25.80
C ASN A 800 21.14 30.23 -26.40
N GLY A 801 20.46 29.08 -26.36
CA GLY A 801 20.93 27.78 -26.83
C GLY A 801 21.75 26.99 -25.83
N GLU A 802 22.11 27.56 -24.68
CA GLU A 802 22.90 26.86 -23.66
C GLU A 802 22.04 25.85 -22.89
N TYR A 803 22.69 24.86 -22.31
CA TYR A 803 22.08 23.92 -21.38
C TYR A 803 23.13 23.47 -20.37
N PHE A 804 22.69 23.18 -19.15
CA PHE A 804 23.52 22.51 -18.15
C PHE A 804 22.68 21.53 -17.33
N HIS A 805 23.36 20.55 -16.72
CA HIS A 805 22.74 19.60 -15.83
C HIS A 805 23.73 19.10 -14.78
N ILE A 806 23.28 19.10 -13.53
CA ILE A 806 23.98 18.55 -12.37
C ILE A 806 23.27 17.26 -11.97
N GLY A 807 24.03 16.23 -11.60
CA GLY A 807 23.47 14.96 -11.14
C GLY A 807 23.86 13.75 -11.99
N LEU A 808 24.88 13.86 -12.84
CA LEU A 808 25.39 12.71 -13.59
C LEU A 808 26.34 11.88 -12.70
N VAL A 809 25.98 10.64 -12.41
CA VAL A 809 26.89 9.70 -11.75
C VAL A 809 28.11 9.41 -12.63
N PRO A 810 29.28 9.04 -12.06
CA PRO A 810 30.42 8.63 -12.85
C PRO A 810 30.09 7.49 -13.82
N GLY A 811 30.57 7.58 -15.07
CA GLY A 811 30.24 6.59 -16.11
C GLY A 811 30.40 7.10 -17.54
N MET A 812 30.08 6.23 -18.50
CA MET A 812 30.08 6.57 -19.93
C MET A 812 28.68 6.99 -20.39
N TYR A 813 28.62 8.09 -21.14
CA TYR A 813 27.38 8.70 -21.60
C TYR A 813 27.41 8.98 -23.09
N ARG A 814 26.21 8.97 -23.69
CA ARG A 814 25.95 9.48 -25.03
C ARG A 814 24.86 10.55 -24.98
N ALA A 815 25.13 11.73 -25.55
CA ALA A 815 24.16 12.80 -25.72
C ALA A 815 23.71 12.91 -27.18
N TYR A 816 22.42 13.15 -27.42
CA TYR A 816 21.86 13.47 -28.74
C TYR A 816 20.59 14.31 -28.60
N ILE A 817 20.18 14.99 -29.67
CA ILE A 817 18.93 15.77 -29.71
C ILE A 817 17.74 14.85 -30.01
N ASP A 818 16.59 15.09 -29.36
CA ASP A 818 15.36 14.30 -29.54
C ASP A 818 15.00 14.15 -31.05
N PRO A 819 15.12 12.94 -31.63
CA PRO A 819 14.91 12.73 -33.06
C PRO A 819 13.50 13.10 -33.53
N LYS A 820 12.49 12.93 -32.67
CA LYS A 820 11.10 13.29 -32.99
C LYS A 820 10.92 14.80 -33.10
N GLN A 821 11.65 15.55 -32.26
CA GLN A 821 11.63 17.01 -32.31
C GLN A 821 12.36 17.52 -33.56
N LEU A 822 13.51 16.93 -33.90
CA LEU A 822 14.25 17.25 -35.12
C LEU A 822 13.40 17.01 -36.38
N GLU A 823 12.73 15.86 -36.46
CA GLU A 823 11.86 15.52 -37.60
C GLU A 823 10.67 16.48 -37.72
N ARG A 824 10.02 16.81 -36.60
CA ARG A 824 8.90 17.77 -36.57
C ARG A 824 9.30 19.17 -37.02
N TYR A 825 10.52 19.60 -36.72
CA TYR A 825 11.02 20.92 -37.07
C TYR A 825 11.86 20.95 -38.35
N GLY A 826 12.05 19.81 -39.02
CA GLY A 826 12.81 19.72 -40.26
C GLY A 826 14.31 20.00 -40.09
N TYR A 827 14.91 19.58 -38.97
CA TYR A 827 16.34 19.76 -38.69
C TYR A 827 17.10 18.43 -38.66
N GLU A 828 18.41 18.49 -38.87
CA GLU A 828 19.40 17.44 -38.61
C GLU A 828 20.46 17.95 -37.63
N SER A 829 21.01 17.05 -36.81
CA SER A 829 22.06 17.36 -35.83
C SER A 829 23.43 16.94 -36.33
N GLU A 830 24.42 17.84 -36.18
CA GLU A 830 25.85 17.59 -36.40
C GLU A 830 26.63 17.90 -35.11
N PRO A 831 27.29 16.91 -34.48
CA PRO A 831 27.22 15.47 -34.77
C PRO A 831 25.85 14.86 -34.39
N PRO A 832 25.53 13.63 -34.87
CA PRO A 832 24.28 12.96 -34.50
C PRO A 832 24.23 12.58 -33.01
N TYR A 833 25.38 12.30 -32.40
CA TYR A 833 25.54 12.09 -30.97
C TYR A 833 26.96 12.45 -30.53
N ILE A 834 27.15 12.72 -29.23
CA ILE A 834 28.44 12.94 -28.58
C ILE A 834 28.59 11.93 -27.46
N ARG A 835 29.73 11.24 -27.42
CA ARG A 835 30.07 10.30 -26.34
C ARG A 835 31.09 10.94 -25.40
N PHE A 836 30.88 10.86 -24.10
CA PHE A 836 31.77 11.44 -23.08
C PHE A 836 31.80 10.58 -21.81
N GLN A 837 32.79 10.82 -20.96
CA GLN A 837 32.97 10.14 -19.68
C GLN A 837 32.82 11.15 -18.54
N VAL A 838 32.07 10.78 -17.51
CA VAL A 838 32.04 11.45 -16.21
C VAL A 838 32.96 10.67 -15.28
N LYS A 839 33.99 11.32 -14.73
CA LYS A 839 34.96 10.68 -13.81
C LYS A 839 34.52 10.83 -12.35
N ALA A 840 34.93 9.89 -11.51
CA ALA A 840 34.82 10.01 -10.05
C ALA A 840 35.95 10.90 -9.54
N ILE A 841 35.66 12.15 -9.20
CA ILE A 841 36.62 13.13 -8.70
C ILE A 841 35.99 13.83 -7.49
N ALA A 842 36.80 14.10 -6.45
CA ALA A 842 36.39 14.89 -5.31
C ALA A 842 35.89 16.28 -5.77
N GLY A 843 34.63 16.60 -5.49
CA GLY A 843 33.97 17.85 -5.91
C GLY A 843 33.16 17.77 -7.21
N GLY A 844 33.19 16.64 -7.92
CA GLY A 844 32.42 16.41 -9.15
C GLY A 844 33.21 16.75 -10.42
N ASP A 845 33.02 15.96 -11.48
CA ASP A 845 33.63 16.21 -12.78
C ASP A 845 32.81 17.23 -13.59
N TYR A 846 33.48 18.11 -14.33
CA TYR A 846 32.83 19.14 -15.14
C TYR A 846 33.11 18.90 -16.63
N ILE A 847 32.08 18.44 -17.36
CA ILE A 847 32.16 18.20 -18.79
C ILE A 847 31.65 19.43 -19.52
N SER A 848 32.59 20.22 -20.05
CA SER A 848 32.31 21.29 -20.99
C SER A 848 32.46 20.81 -22.44
N ASN A 849 31.85 21.55 -23.38
CA ASN A 849 31.95 21.37 -24.84
C ASN A 849 31.10 20.26 -25.47
N VAL A 850 29.98 19.88 -24.85
CA VAL A 850 29.00 19.00 -25.50
C VAL A 850 28.10 19.87 -26.41
N ASN A 851 28.63 20.29 -27.56
CA ASN A 851 27.94 21.25 -28.41
C ASN A 851 27.34 20.59 -29.65
N PHE A 852 26.11 20.97 -30.01
CA PHE A 852 25.44 20.47 -31.21
C PHE A 852 25.15 21.62 -32.17
N ILE A 853 25.29 21.37 -33.47
CA ILE A 853 24.84 22.28 -34.51
C ILE A 853 23.66 21.63 -35.21
N ILE A 854 22.52 22.31 -35.26
CA ILE A 854 21.36 21.88 -36.05
C ILE A 854 21.30 22.62 -37.39
N ARG A 855 21.07 21.88 -38.47
CA ARG A 855 20.91 22.41 -39.84
C ARG A 855 19.55 22.01 -40.39
N ALA A 856 18.94 22.84 -41.23
CA ALA A 856 17.71 22.47 -41.91
C ALA A 856 17.97 21.27 -42.85
N LYS A 857 17.00 20.35 -42.93
CA LYS A 857 16.99 19.26 -43.91
C LYS A 857 16.83 19.76 -45.33
#